data_AF-A0A6G1DWL4-F1
#
_entry.id   AF-A0A6G1DWL4-F1
#
_cell.length_a   1.000
_cell.length_b   1.000
_cell.length_c   1.000
_cell.angle_alpha   90.00
_cell.angle_beta   90.00
_cell.angle_gamma   90.00
#
_symmetry.space_group_name_H-M   'P 1'
#
loop_
_entity.id
_entity.type
_entity.pdbx_description
1 polymer ?
#
loop_
_entity_poly.entity_id
_entity_poly.type
_entity_poly.pdbx_seq_one_letter_code
_entity_poly.pdbx_strand_id
1 'polypeptide(L)'
;MNHIHYYVGSCFFTSEENGSAVSMEEPIPVNKIVNPRRSISRSPTHGIKISLDNRERSSSRRVTEKDIKQAIIFSACLNKLTLSQDEATEYTHLILEELQIGQGLVKTNSSLQLSGITKGQLKDLQPTCWPAPMPTKNIQCLMLAAIVFFHAHWRRIWVVVLWLAACAALFTWKFMQYRQWLAFEVMGYCLSTAKGATETLKLNMAIVLLPICRNIITWLRRSRIINYFVPFNDTINFHKLVAAGIVIGIILHGGIHLSCDFPRIAMADKIIFGRTIANDFGNHQPSYLEIVASTEGTTGIAMVVLMLIAFLLASRPSRRNPGSLPPLVRRFAGFNAFWYSHHVFIAVYVLLIVHSMFLFLAKDVTEKTTWMYVAIPVLVYLGERMFRIIRSMVYDGKILDATTYPGKIHALKMTKPTGFQYQSGMYVFVQCSQVSKFEWHPFSLTSSPGDDHLSIHLRSLGDWSDHVYDVFHEALLSSSSNLPKISIDGPYCAASQDHSKYENILLIGLGIRATPFISVLKDIANDLHKGNNSNRANGLRKAYFYWVTREQGPFEWFRDKMKEVSALDSRQGVIEMYNYLTSVYQEGDKRSMLIGAVQALHFARHGNDIISKTLVLTQFSRPNWPRVFHGLARKHVGERIGQIIWEDSWKGSVIK
;
A
#
# COMPACT_ATOMS: atom_id res chain seq x y z
N MET A 1 3.67 -24.89 -11.87
CA MET A 1 2.56 -25.86 -12.01
C MET A 1 1.45 -25.40 -11.06
N ASN A 2 0.69 -24.37 -11.41
CA ASN A 2 -0.53 -24.39 -12.24
C ASN A 2 -1.58 -25.38 -11.73
N HIS A 3 -2.54 -24.89 -10.95
CA HIS A 3 -3.97 -25.23 -11.03
C HIS A 3 -4.74 -24.19 -10.20
N ILE A 4 -5.41 -23.24 -10.86
CA ILE A 4 -6.43 -22.38 -10.24
C ILE A 4 -7.72 -22.64 -11.01
N HIS A 5 -8.68 -23.20 -10.28
CA HIS A 5 -10.03 -23.50 -10.74
C HIS A 5 -10.79 -22.21 -11.06
N TYR A 6 -11.42 -22.16 -12.24
CA TYR A 6 -12.35 -21.12 -12.63
C TYR A 6 -13.74 -21.47 -12.08
N TYR A 7 -14.28 -20.64 -11.18
CA TYR A 7 -15.70 -20.58 -10.92
C TYR A 7 -16.32 -19.58 -11.90
N VAL A 8 -17.16 -20.09 -12.80
CA VAL A 8 -18.00 -19.29 -13.70
C VAL A 8 -19.27 -18.93 -12.93
N GLY A 9 -19.48 -17.64 -12.67
CA GLY A 9 -20.76 -17.12 -12.19
C GLY A 9 -21.67 -16.85 -13.38
N SER A 10 -22.78 -17.57 -13.45
CA SER A 10 -23.82 -17.44 -14.49
C SER A 10 -24.64 -16.16 -14.29
N CYS A 11 -24.76 -15.34 -15.34
CA CYS A 11 -25.80 -14.32 -15.42
C CYS A 11 -27.12 -14.99 -15.80
N PHE A 12 -28.12 -14.91 -14.90
CA PHE A 12 -29.49 -15.31 -15.16
C PHE A 12 -30.18 -14.33 -16.12
N PHE A 13 -30.76 -14.85 -17.19
CA PHE A 13 -31.88 -14.24 -17.91
C PHE A 13 -33.04 -15.24 -17.83
N THR A 14 -34.13 -14.83 -17.20
CA THR A 14 -35.41 -15.54 -17.18
C THR A 14 -36.14 -15.31 -18.50
N SER A 15 -36.50 -16.38 -19.20
CA SER A 15 -37.53 -16.38 -20.24
C SER A 15 -38.11 -17.78 -20.35
N GLU A 16 -39.42 -17.82 -20.50
CA GLU A 16 -40.37 -18.91 -20.32
C GLU A 16 -40.09 -20.21 -21.11
N GLU A 17 -40.55 -21.31 -20.53
CA GLU A 17 -40.56 -22.67 -21.06
C GLU A 17 -41.40 -22.77 -22.35
N ASN A 18 -40.81 -23.37 -23.39
CA ASN A 18 -41.53 -24.27 -24.28
C ASN A 18 -40.55 -25.26 -24.91
N GLY A 19 -40.84 -26.55 -24.73
CA GLY A 19 -39.94 -27.65 -25.03
C GLY A 19 -39.77 -27.95 -26.51
N SER A 20 -38.57 -28.44 -26.85
CA SER A 20 -38.37 -29.53 -27.82
C SER A 20 -36.89 -29.93 -27.79
N ALA A 21 -36.66 -31.22 -27.54
CA ALA A 21 -35.34 -31.84 -27.51
C ALA A 21 -34.77 -31.97 -28.94
N VAL A 22 -33.53 -31.52 -29.16
CA VAL A 22 -32.71 -31.92 -30.32
C VAL A 22 -31.27 -32.14 -29.88
N SER A 23 -30.69 -33.19 -30.45
CA SER A 23 -29.46 -33.93 -30.18
C SER A 23 -28.14 -33.16 -30.18
N MET A 24 -27.20 -33.66 -29.37
CA MET A 24 -25.78 -33.28 -29.34
C MET A 24 -25.06 -33.65 -30.65
N GLU A 25 -24.33 -32.70 -31.23
CA GLU A 25 -23.26 -32.95 -32.22
C GLU A 25 -21.93 -32.34 -31.72
N GLU A 26 -20.83 -33.08 -31.96
CA GLU A 26 -19.46 -32.83 -31.52
C GLU A 26 -18.80 -31.58 -32.16
N PRO A 27 -17.76 -30.99 -31.52
CA PRO A 27 -17.10 -29.79 -32.01
C PRO A 27 -16.06 -30.07 -33.13
N ILE A 28 -16.15 -29.28 -34.21
CA ILE A 28 -15.24 -29.25 -35.37
C ILE A 28 -13.84 -28.72 -34.99
N PRO A 29 -12.73 -29.32 -35.47
CA PRO A 29 -11.37 -28.92 -35.08
C PRO A 29 -10.89 -27.64 -35.80
N VAL A 30 -10.26 -26.75 -35.01
CA VAL A 30 -9.62 -25.51 -35.47
C VAL A 30 -8.25 -25.83 -36.07
N ASN A 31 -8.14 -25.85 -37.39
CA ASN A 31 -6.84 -25.79 -38.08
C ASN A 31 -6.97 -25.08 -39.43
N LYS A 32 -6.62 -23.79 -39.46
CA LYS A 32 -6.07 -23.01 -40.59
C LYS A 32 -5.92 -21.54 -40.19
N ILE A 33 -4.80 -21.19 -39.56
CA ILE A 33 -4.40 -19.79 -39.36
C ILE A 33 -3.43 -19.44 -40.50
N VAL A 34 -3.93 -18.70 -41.49
CA VAL A 34 -3.11 -17.99 -42.48
C VAL A 34 -2.50 -16.76 -41.81
N ASN A 35 -1.20 -16.59 -42.02
CA ASN A 35 -0.30 -15.62 -41.40
C ASN A 35 -0.38 -14.26 -42.14
N PRO A 36 -0.77 -13.12 -41.50
CA PRO A 36 -0.62 -11.81 -42.14
C PRO A 36 0.31 -10.91 -41.29
N ARG A 37 1.63 -11.14 -41.40
CA ARG A 37 2.62 -10.09 -41.14
C ARG A 37 2.91 -9.38 -42.46
N ARG A 38 2.09 -8.39 -42.84
CA ARG A 38 2.48 -7.29 -43.74
C ARG A 38 1.31 -6.30 -43.85
N SER A 39 1.65 -5.01 -43.72
CA SER A 39 0.79 -3.82 -43.80
C SER A 39 -0.15 -3.53 -42.61
N ILE A 40 0.40 -2.95 -41.54
CA ILE A 40 -0.37 -2.16 -40.58
C ILE A 40 -0.10 -0.68 -40.91
N SER A 41 -1.00 -0.08 -41.68
CA SER A 41 -1.06 1.35 -41.96
C SER A 41 -1.70 2.09 -40.78
N ARG A 42 -1.19 3.30 -40.49
CA ARG A 42 -1.42 4.09 -39.27
C ARG A 42 -2.63 5.03 -39.36
N SER A 43 -3.82 4.52 -39.68
CA SER A 43 -5.05 5.33 -39.59
C SER A 43 -6.12 4.65 -38.73
N PRO A 44 -6.83 5.39 -37.85
CA PRO A 44 -7.96 4.86 -37.07
C PRO A 44 -9.03 4.21 -37.96
N THR A 45 -9.23 4.78 -39.16
CA THR A 45 -10.14 4.30 -40.20
C THR A 45 -9.79 2.92 -40.74
N HIS A 46 -8.51 2.54 -40.79
CA HIS A 46 -8.07 1.22 -41.25
C HIS A 46 -8.38 0.11 -40.23
N GLY A 47 -8.26 0.41 -38.92
CA GLY A 47 -8.59 -0.53 -37.84
C GLY A 47 -10.08 -0.85 -37.77
N ILE A 48 -10.93 0.15 -37.95
CA ILE A 48 -12.39 -0.02 -38.04
C ILE A 48 -12.75 -0.88 -39.26
N LYS A 49 -12.14 -0.58 -40.42
CA LYS A 49 -12.37 -1.33 -41.66
C LYS A 49 -12.00 -2.81 -41.51
N ILE A 50 -10.83 -3.13 -40.96
CA ILE A 50 -10.38 -4.53 -40.72
C ILE A 50 -11.25 -5.27 -39.69
N SER A 51 -11.76 -4.57 -38.67
CA SER A 51 -12.67 -5.16 -37.68
C SER A 51 -14.01 -5.56 -38.30
N LEU A 52 -14.51 -4.74 -39.23
CA LEU A 52 -15.77 -4.96 -39.94
C LEU A 52 -15.60 -6.00 -41.06
N ASP A 53 -14.45 -6.00 -41.75
CA ASP A 53 -14.10 -6.95 -42.83
C ASP A 53 -14.06 -8.42 -42.33
N ASN A 54 -13.61 -8.67 -41.08
CA ASN A 54 -13.67 -10.01 -40.49
C ASN A 54 -15.11 -10.53 -40.29
N ARG A 55 -16.12 -9.64 -40.28
CA ARG A 55 -17.54 -9.99 -40.22
C ARG A 55 -18.17 -10.11 -41.62
N GLU A 56 -17.54 -9.56 -42.65
CA GLU A 56 -18.00 -9.63 -44.05
C GLU A 56 -17.80 -11.02 -44.69
N ARG A 57 -17.06 -11.93 -44.03
CA ARG A 57 -16.89 -13.31 -44.52
C ARG A 57 -18.14 -14.19 -44.43
N SER A 58 -19.20 -13.74 -43.77
CA SER A 58 -20.52 -14.38 -43.82
C SER A 58 -21.53 -13.46 -44.51
N SER A 59 -21.73 -13.68 -45.82
CA SER A 59 -22.81 -13.16 -46.67
C SER A 59 -23.07 -11.63 -46.68
N SER A 60 -22.65 -10.94 -47.75
CA SER A 60 -23.29 -9.79 -48.44
C SER A 60 -24.40 -8.99 -47.71
N ARG A 61 -24.20 -8.59 -46.46
CA ARG A 61 -25.15 -7.78 -45.68
C ARG A 61 -24.49 -6.46 -45.37
N ARG A 62 -25.06 -5.35 -45.85
CA ARG A 62 -24.63 -4.00 -45.46
C ARG A 62 -24.64 -3.93 -43.94
N VAL A 63 -23.50 -3.58 -43.36
CA VAL A 63 -23.35 -3.36 -41.91
C VAL A 63 -24.38 -2.32 -41.49
N THR A 64 -25.37 -2.73 -40.70
CA THR A 64 -26.41 -1.82 -40.22
C THR A 64 -25.92 -1.07 -38.98
N GLU A 65 -26.49 0.10 -38.69
CA GLU A 65 -26.23 0.86 -37.46
C GLU A 65 -26.38 -0.02 -36.20
N LYS A 66 -27.39 -0.89 -36.20
CA LYS A 66 -27.63 -1.86 -35.13
C LYS A 66 -26.48 -2.86 -34.96
N ASP A 67 -25.83 -3.27 -36.05
CA ASP A 67 -24.70 -4.21 -36.01
C ASP A 67 -23.44 -3.57 -35.43
N ILE A 68 -23.20 -2.29 -35.74
CA ILE A 68 -22.08 -1.50 -35.19
C ILE A 68 -22.31 -1.26 -33.71
N LYS A 69 -23.51 -0.80 -33.34
CA LYS A 69 -23.88 -0.57 -31.95
C LYS A 69 -23.66 -1.82 -31.11
N GLN A 70 -24.10 -2.99 -31.60
CA GLN A 70 -23.86 -4.23 -30.87
C GLN A 70 -22.41 -4.68 -30.85
N ALA A 71 -21.63 -4.40 -31.89
CA ALA A 71 -20.20 -4.68 -31.87
C ALA A 71 -19.47 -3.85 -30.81
N ILE A 72 -19.84 -2.57 -30.65
CA ILE A 72 -19.28 -1.67 -29.63
C ILE A 72 -19.62 -2.19 -28.23
N ILE A 73 -20.90 -2.49 -27.97
CA ILE A 73 -21.35 -3.02 -26.67
C ILE A 73 -20.64 -4.33 -26.35
N PHE A 74 -20.55 -5.25 -27.32
CA PHE A 74 -19.86 -6.52 -27.14
C PHE A 74 -18.36 -6.33 -26.87
N SER A 75 -17.69 -5.42 -27.58
CA SER A 75 -16.28 -5.10 -27.34
C SER A 75 -16.09 -4.46 -25.96
N ALA A 76 -16.98 -3.58 -25.51
CA ALA A 76 -16.95 -3.01 -24.16
C ALA A 76 -17.08 -4.11 -23.09
N CYS A 77 -18.07 -5.00 -23.22
CA CYS A 77 -18.28 -6.13 -22.32
C CYS A 77 -17.05 -7.06 -22.24
N LEU A 78 -16.45 -7.41 -23.39
CA LEU A 78 -15.23 -8.23 -23.45
C LEU A 78 -14.05 -7.62 -22.67
N ASN A 79 -13.98 -6.29 -22.62
CA ASN A 79 -12.93 -5.55 -21.92
C ASN A 79 -13.34 -5.10 -20.51
N LYS A 80 -14.48 -5.59 -19.99
CA LYS A 80 -15.05 -5.25 -18.67
C LYS A 80 -15.30 -3.75 -18.50
N LEU A 81 -15.75 -3.10 -19.56
CA LEU A 81 -16.17 -1.70 -19.57
C LEU A 81 -17.68 -1.62 -19.43
N THR A 82 -18.15 -0.61 -18.70
CA THR A 82 -19.56 -0.25 -18.58
C THR A 82 -19.83 0.87 -19.58
N LEU A 83 -20.71 0.62 -20.53
CA LEU A 83 -21.12 1.56 -21.57
C LEU A 83 -22.64 1.69 -21.53
N SER A 84 -23.15 2.93 -21.49
CA SER A 84 -24.60 3.16 -21.53
C SER A 84 -25.15 2.95 -22.95
N GLN A 85 -26.45 2.70 -23.06
CA GLN A 85 -27.12 2.50 -24.35
C GLN A 85 -27.08 3.77 -25.22
N ASP A 86 -27.03 4.94 -24.60
CA ASP A 86 -26.96 6.24 -25.26
C ASP A 86 -25.53 6.54 -25.75
N GLU A 87 -24.52 6.27 -24.92
CA GLU A 87 -23.11 6.38 -25.30
C GLU A 87 -22.79 5.45 -26.47
N ALA A 88 -23.35 4.23 -26.47
CA ALA A 88 -23.22 3.30 -27.59
C ALA A 88 -23.85 3.84 -28.88
N THR A 89 -25.00 4.53 -28.80
CA THR A 89 -25.61 5.18 -29.96
C THR A 89 -24.72 6.31 -30.48
N GLU A 90 -24.27 7.20 -29.59
CA GLU A 90 -23.40 8.32 -29.93
C GLU A 90 -22.13 7.85 -30.65
N TYR A 91 -21.44 6.86 -30.09
CA TYR A 91 -20.23 6.31 -30.70
C TYR A 91 -20.50 5.62 -32.03
N THR A 92 -21.68 5.03 -32.20
CA THR A 92 -22.10 4.45 -33.48
C THR A 92 -22.26 5.53 -34.54
N HIS A 93 -22.91 6.66 -34.21
CA HIS A 93 -23.05 7.78 -35.13
C HIS A 93 -21.69 8.38 -35.51
N LEU A 94 -20.77 8.53 -34.55
CA LEU A 94 -19.41 9.00 -34.84
C LEU A 94 -18.69 8.11 -35.87
N ILE A 95 -18.80 6.79 -35.73
CA ILE A 95 -18.20 5.85 -36.70
C ILE A 95 -18.90 5.93 -38.06
N LEU A 96 -20.24 5.99 -38.08
CA LEU A 96 -21.00 6.06 -39.32
C LEU A 96 -20.68 7.32 -40.12
N GLU A 97 -20.54 8.46 -39.43
CA GLU A 97 -20.18 9.72 -40.06
C GLU A 97 -18.78 9.66 -40.67
N GLU A 98 -17.78 9.12 -39.96
CA GLU A 98 -16.44 8.91 -40.52
C GLU A 98 -16.43 7.92 -41.70
N LEU A 99 -17.24 6.87 -41.64
CA LEU A 99 -17.37 5.93 -42.76
C LEU A 99 -18.04 6.58 -43.97
N GLN A 100 -19.00 7.48 -43.77
CA GLN A 100 -19.65 8.25 -44.84
C GLN A 100 -18.70 9.29 -45.45
N ILE A 101 -17.93 10.01 -44.63
CA ILE A 101 -16.89 10.94 -45.09
C ILE A 101 -15.80 10.17 -45.86
N GLY A 102 -15.38 9.01 -45.34
CA GLY A 102 -14.42 8.13 -46.00
C GLY A 102 -14.93 7.51 -47.30
N GLN A 103 -16.23 7.22 -47.42
CA GLN A 103 -16.86 6.77 -48.67
C GLN A 103 -17.05 7.90 -49.68
N GLY A 104 -17.30 9.14 -49.22
CA GLY A 104 -17.36 10.34 -50.07
C GLY A 104 -16.00 10.70 -50.68
N LEU A 105 -14.92 10.52 -49.92
CA LEU A 105 -13.53 10.73 -50.38
C LEU A 105 -13.01 9.61 -51.30
N VAL A 106 -13.67 8.46 -51.35
CA VAL A 106 -13.31 7.32 -52.22
C VAL A 106 -13.99 7.40 -53.59
N LYS A 107 -15.02 8.24 -53.76
CA LYS A 107 -15.72 8.44 -55.05
C LYS A 107 -15.23 9.62 -55.89
N THR A 108 -14.31 10.42 -55.38
CA THR A 108 -13.67 11.50 -56.15
C THR A 108 -12.16 11.25 -56.17
N ASN A 109 -11.62 11.10 -57.37
CA ASN A 109 -10.24 10.71 -57.60
C ASN A 109 -9.22 11.67 -56.94
N SER A 110 -8.08 11.09 -56.58
CA SER A 110 -6.75 11.72 -56.54
C SER A 110 -6.49 12.82 -55.51
N SER A 111 -5.63 12.49 -54.55
CA SER A 111 -4.66 13.42 -53.94
C SER A 111 -5.16 14.82 -53.59
N LEU A 112 -5.81 14.98 -52.44
CA LEU A 112 -5.81 16.27 -51.75
C LEU A 112 -5.42 16.13 -50.29
N GLN A 113 -4.49 17.00 -49.93
CA GLN A 113 -3.67 17.00 -48.74
C GLN A 113 -4.50 17.12 -47.45
N LEU A 114 -4.42 16.12 -46.58
CA LEU A 114 -4.55 16.33 -45.14
C LEU A 114 -3.20 16.08 -44.47
N SER A 115 -2.21 16.91 -44.83
CA SER A 115 -0.86 16.89 -44.25
C SER A 115 -0.52 18.18 -43.48
N GLY A 116 -1.54 18.82 -42.89
CA GLY A 116 -1.40 20.14 -42.27
C GLY A 116 -1.29 20.19 -40.74
N ILE A 117 -1.93 19.29 -39.97
CA ILE A 117 -2.14 19.55 -38.52
C ILE A 117 -1.62 18.44 -37.59
N THR A 118 -1.05 17.34 -38.11
CA THR A 118 -0.50 16.25 -37.28
C THR A 118 1.01 16.07 -37.32
N LYS A 119 1.75 16.96 -37.99
CA LYS A 119 3.22 16.90 -38.04
C LYS A 119 3.93 17.52 -36.82
N GLY A 120 3.23 18.32 -36.02
CA GLY A 120 3.83 19.06 -34.88
C GLY A 120 3.87 18.31 -33.55
N GLN A 121 2.96 17.36 -33.29
CA GLN A 121 2.84 16.70 -31.98
C GLN A 121 2.87 15.17 -32.00
N LEU A 122 3.01 14.55 -33.18
CA LEU A 122 3.04 13.08 -33.34
C LEU A 122 4.36 12.58 -33.95
N LYS A 123 5.49 13.20 -33.62
CA LYS A 123 6.84 12.70 -33.96
C LYS A 123 7.59 12.03 -32.81
N ASP A 124 7.11 12.15 -31.57
CA ASP A 124 7.83 11.60 -30.40
C ASP A 124 7.48 10.15 -30.03
N LEU A 125 6.60 9.49 -30.78
CA LEU A 125 6.17 8.12 -30.49
C LEU A 125 6.23 7.22 -31.73
N GLN A 126 7.45 6.98 -32.23
CA GLN A 126 7.76 5.76 -32.99
C GLN A 126 8.76 4.89 -32.22
N PRO A 127 8.62 3.55 -32.24
CA PRO A 127 9.59 2.64 -31.64
C PRO A 127 10.78 2.49 -32.58
N THR A 128 11.87 3.22 -32.33
CA THR A 128 13.18 2.82 -32.85
C THR A 128 13.61 1.55 -32.13
N CYS A 129 13.86 0.49 -32.91
CA CYS A 129 14.59 -0.69 -32.46
C CYS A 129 15.95 -0.22 -31.94
N TRP A 130 16.21 -0.33 -30.63
CA TRP A 130 17.49 0.02 -30.05
C TRP A 130 18.35 -1.24 -29.89
N PRO A 131 19.68 -1.13 -30.11
CA PRO A 131 20.61 -2.22 -29.86
C PRO A 131 20.54 -2.63 -28.38
N ALA A 132 20.71 -3.93 -28.12
CA ALA A 132 20.83 -4.47 -26.78
C ALA A 132 21.93 -3.74 -25.97
N PRO A 133 21.77 -3.60 -24.64
CA PRO A 133 22.81 -3.02 -23.81
C PRO A 133 24.10 -3.84 -23.94
N MET A 134 25.20 -3.17 -24.28
CA MET A 134 26.53 -3.77 -24.25
C MET A 134 26.83 -4.28 -22.83
N PRO A 135 27.36 -5.50 -22.66
CA PRO A 135 27.75 -5.99 -21.34
C PRO A 135 29.00 -5.23 -20.87
N THR A 136 28.80 -4.18 -20.09
CA THR A 136 29.88 -3.53 -19.34
C THR A 136 30.37 -4.47 -18.24
N LYS A 137 31.69 -4.68 -18.17
CA LYS A 137 32.40 -5.58 -17.25
C LYS A 137 31.73 -5.69 -15.87
N ASN A 138 31.32 -6.91 -15.50
CA ASN A 138 30.49 -7.24 -14.33
C ASN A 138 30.92 -6.60 -12.99
N ILE A 139 32.22 -6.32 -12.80
CA ILE A 139 32.77 -5.77 -11.54
C ILE A 139 32.42 -4.27 -11.37
N GLN A 140 32.52 -3.47 -12.45
CA GLN A 140 32.18 -2.04 -12.40
C GLN A 140 30.68 -1.84 -12.19
N CYS A 141 29.86 -2.72 -12.79
CA CYS A 141 28.42 -2.72 -12.60
C CYS A 141 28.03 -3.10 -11.16
N LEU A 142 28.71 -4.08 -10.55
CA LEU A 142 28.47 -4.49 -9.17
C LEU A 142 28.86 -3.40 -8.16
N MET A 143 30.02 -2.76 -8.35
CA MET A 143 30.45 -1.65 -7.48
C MET A 143 29.50 -0.46 -7.59
N LEU A 144 29.09 -0.10 -8.81
CA LEU A 144 28.13 0.98 -9.02
C LEU A 144 26.78 0.65 -8.38
N ALA A 145 26.28 -0.58 -8.56
CA ALA A 145 25.06 -1.05 -7.92
C ALA A 145 25.14 -1.04 -6.40
N ALA A 146 26.28 -1.42 -5.81
CA ALA A 146 26.51 -1.37 -4.36
C ALA A 146 26.54 0.06 -3.83
N ILE A 147 27.20 0.99 -4.54
CA ILE A 147 27.23 2.42 -4.20
C ILE A 147 25.82 3.01 -4.25
N VAL A 148 25.06 2.73 -5.32
CA VAL A 148 23.67 3.16 -5.47
C VAL A 148 22.80 2.58 -4.35
N PHE A 149 22.95 1.29 -4.05
CA PHE A 149 22.23 0.63 -2.96
C PHE A 149 22.54 1.27 -1.59
N PHE A 150 23.82 1.52 -1.31
CA PHE A 150 24.24 2.16 -0.07
C PHE A 150 23.67 3.59 0.01
N HIS A 151 23.80 4.40 -1.03
CA HIS A 151 23.19 5.73 -1.06
C HIS A 151 21.66 5.71 -0.91
N ALA A 152 20.99 4.69 -1.42
CA ALA A 152 19.54 4.54 -1.29
C ALA A 152 19.12 4.16 0.13
N HIS A 153 19.94 3.37 0.85
CA HIS A 153 19.54 2.73 2.12
C HIS A 153 20.42 3.07 3.33
N TRP A 154 21.39 3.98 3.21
CA TRP A 154 22.35 4.30 4.28
C TRP A 154 21.66 4.63 5.62
N ARG A 155 20.53 5.37 5.60
CA ARG A 155 19.74 5.71 6.80
C ARG A 155 19.22 4.48 7.54
N ARG A 156 18.77 3.48 6.79
CA ARG A 156 18.29 2.21 7.36
C ARG A 156 19.46 1.41 7.93
N ILE A 157 20.54 1.32 7.16
CA ILE A 157 21.76 0.59 7.55
C ILE A 157 22.32 1.18 8.86
N TRP A 158 22.47 2.51 8.93
CA TRP A 158 22.96 3.21 10.11
C TRP A 158 22.14 2.89 11.38
N VAL A 159 20.81 3.01 11.32
CA VAL A 159 19.95 2.73 12.47
C VAL A 159 20.02 1.27 12.90
N VAL A 160 20.08 0.34 11.95
CA VAL A 160 20.21 -1.11 12.24
C VAL A 160 21.57 -1.40 12.87
N VAL A 161 22.66 -0.84 12.35
CA VAL A 161 24.00 -1.00 12.90
C VAL A 161 24.08 -0.44 14.31
N LEU A 162 23.50 0.74 14.56
CA LEU A 162 23.45 1.35 15.89
C LEU A 162 22.69 0.47 16.89
N TRP A 163 21.53 -0.07 16.48
CA TRP A 163 20.74 -0.98 17.30
C TRP A 163 21.49 -2.29 17.62
N LEU A 164 22.16 -2.89 16.63
CA LEU A 164 22.96 -4.09 16.83
C LEU A 164 24.19 -3.82 17.72
N ALA A 165 24.85 -2.68 17.54
CA ALA A 165 25.97 -2.27 18.38
C ALA A 165 25.54 -2.08 19.84
N ALA A 166 24.39 -1.44 20.08
CA ALA A 166 23.82 -1.30 21.41
C ALA A 166 23.48 -2.67 22.04
N CYS A 167 22.87 -3.58 21.28
CA CYS A 167 22.60 -4.95 21.75
C CYS A 167 23.90 -5.69 22.10
N ALA A 168 24.91 -5.63 21.24
CA ALA A 168 26.20 -6.29 21.46
C ALA A 168 26.92 -5.72 22.70
N ALA A 169 26.97 -4.39 22.83
CA ALA A 169 27.59 -3.74 23.98
C ALA A 169 26.91 -4.12 25.30
N LEU A 170 25.58 -4.08 25.36
CA LEU A 170 24.83 -4.48 26.57
C LEU A 170 24.99 -5.95 26.89
N PHE A 171 24.95 -6.82 25.87
CA PHE A 171 25.18 -8.25 26.04
C PHE A 171 26.57 -8.50 26.63
N THR A 172 27.62 -7.96 26.02
CA THR A 172 29.01 -8.13 26.47
C THR A 172 29.23 -7.57 27.86
N TRP A 173 28.67 -6.39 28.15
CA TRP A 173 28.77 -5.76 29.47
C TRP A 173 28.17 -6.65 30.56
N LYS A 174 26.94 -7.12 30.40
CA LYS A 174 26.30 -8.00 31.39
C LYS A 174 26.92 -9.39 31.44
N PHE A 175 27.37 -9.92 30.31
CA PHE A 175 28.10 -11.18 30.26
C PHE A 175 29.37 -11.11 31.11
N MET A 176 30.17 -10.04 30.94
CA MET A 176 31.39 -9.84 31.73
C MET A 176 31.09 -9.62 33.22
N GLN A 177 30.06 -8.84 33.54
CA GLN A 177 29.66 -8.60 34.92
C GLN A 177 29.31 -9.91 35.65
N TYR A 178 28.46 -10.75 35.06
CA TYR A 178 27.99 -11.99 35.69
C TYR A 178 29.02 -13.13 35.65
N ARG A 179 30.10 -12.98 34.86
CA ARG A 179 31.24 -13.90 34.92
C ARG A 179 32.05 -13.74 36.21
N GLN A 180 31.99 -12.57 36.84
CA GLN A 180 32.71 -12.28 38.09
C GLN A 180 31.87 -12.55 39.35
N TRP A 181 30.62 -12.99 39.20
CA TRP A 181 29.70 -13.26 40.32
C TRP A 181 29.90 -14.66 40.92
N LEU A 182 29.65 -14.82 42.22
CA LEU A 182 29.76 -16.11 42.92
C LEU A 182 28.86 -17.20 42.32
N ALA A 183 27.68 -16.82 41.83
CA ALA A 183 26.76 -17.74 41.15
C ALA A 183 27.35 -18.37 39.86
N PHE A 184 28.42 -17.79 39.30
CA PHE A 184 29.13 -18.35 38.15
C PHE A 184 29.81 -19.69 38.49
N GLU A 185 30.21 -19.93 39.74
CA GLU A 185 30.84 -21.21 40.13
C GLU A 185 29.87 -22.39 39.96
N VAL A 186 28.57 -22.17 40.16
CA VAL A 186 27.52 -23.19 39.99
C VAL A 186 27.03 -23.26 38.54
N MET A 187 26.68 -22.11 37.97
CA MET A 187 25.94 -22.05 36.70
C MET A 187 26.87 -21.90 35.48
N GLY A 188 28.09 -21.41 35.69
CA GLY A 188 29.08 -21.16 34.64
C GLY A 188 28.61 -20.18 33.56
N TYR A 189 29.08 -20.38 32.34
CA TYR A 189 28.78 -19.52 31.19
C TYR A 189 27.29 -19.43 30.82
N CYS A 190 26.46 -20.37 31.28
CA CYS A 190 25.02 -20.33 31.07
C CYS A 190 24.40 -19.09 31.75
N LEU A 191 24.80 -18.80 32.99
CA LEU A 191 24.36 -17.59 33.70
C LEU A 191 24.74 -16.31 32.97
N SER A 192 26.02 -16.16 32.59
CA SER A 192 26.50 -14.95 31.89
C SER A 192 25.77 -14.74 30.56
N THR A 193 25.53 -15.83 29.82
CA THR A 193 24.82 -15.78 28.53
C THR A 193 23.35 -15.45 28.72
N ALA A 194 22.67 -16.08 29.68
CA ALA A 194 21.27 -15.82 29.98
C ALA A 194 21.06 -14.37 30.41
N LYS A 195 21.91 -13.83 31.29
CA LYS A 195 21.84 -12.44 31.76
C LYS A 195 22.21 -11.42 30.69
N GLY A 196 23.20 -11.73 29.85
CA GLY A 196 23.51 -10.94 28.65
C GLY A 196 22.30 -10.86 27.71
N ALA A 197 21.65 -12.01 27.46
CA ALA A 197 20.43 -12.07 26.65
C ALA A 197 19.29 -11.26 27.27
N THR A 198 19.08 -11.35 28.60
CA THR A 198 18.06 -10.55 29.30
C THR A 198 18.28 -9.05 29.09
N GLU A 199 19.52 -8.56 29.15
CA GLU A 199 19.79 -7.14 29.00
C GLU A 199 19.43 -6.63 27.60
N THR A 200 19.73 -7.42 26.56
CA THR A 200 19.27 -7.10 25.20
C THR A 200 17.74 -7.17 25.08
N LEU A 201 17.10 -8.10 25.79
CA LEU A 201 15.64 -8.25 25.80
C LEU A 201 14.98 -7.04 26.47
N LYS A 202 15.52 -6.52 27.58
CA LYS A 202 15.04 -5.28 28.22
C LYS A 202 15.09 -4.10 27.27
N LEU A 203 16.22 -3.90 26.57
CA LEU A 203 16.36 -2.83 25.57
C LEU A 203 15.33 -3.01 24.45
N ASN A 204 15.20 -4.22 23.90
CA ASN A 204 14.29 -4.48 22.79
C ASN A 204 12.82 -4.31 23.21
N MET A 205 12.44 -4.75 24.41
CA MET A 205 11.12 -4.49 24.99
C MET A 205 10.89 -2.99 25.19
N ALA A 206 11.88 -2.23 25.64
CA ALA A 206 11.76 -0.77 25.76
C ALA A 206 11.50 -0.08 24.40
N ILE A 207 12.33 -0.38 23.38
CA ILE A 207 12.27 0.34 22.10
C ILE A 207 11.15 -0.12 21.18
N VAL A 208 10.54 -1.30 21.37
CA VAL A 208 9.52 -1.83 20.44
C VAL A 208 8.23 -0.98 20.40
N LEU A 209 7.94 -0.23 21.47
CA LEU A 209 6.78 0.66 21.58
C LEU A 209 6.95 1.98 20.81
N LEU A 210 8.18 2.51 20.78
CA LEU A 210 8.46 3.85 20.23
C LEU A 210 8.09 3.98 18.72
N PRO A 211 8.35 2.98 17.84
CA PRO A 211 7.99 3.07 16.43
C PRO A 211 6.48 3.03 16.16
N ILE A 212 5.66 2.67 17.16
CA ILE A 212 4.20 2.68 17.06
C ILE A 212 3.63 4.05 17.47
N CYS A 213 4.45 4.92 18.09
CA CYS A 213 4.04 6.22 18.58
C CYS A 213 3.88 7.27 17.46
N ARG A 214 2.84 7.15 16.63
CA ARG A 214 2.71 7.90 15.36
C ARG A 214 2.68 9.42 15.55
N ASN A 215 2.10 9.93 16.64
CA ASN A 215 2.08 11.38 16.89
C ASN A 215 3.49 11.93 17.12
N ILE A 216 4.28 11.23 17.94
CA ILE A 216 5.66 11.59 18.23
C ILE A 216 6.50 11.46 16.97
N ILE A 217 6.33 10.40 16.20
CA ILE A 217 7.01 10.21 14.91
C ILE A 217 6.66 11.35 13.93
N THR A 218 5.38 11.72 13.85
CA THR A 218 4.90 12.83 13.01
C THR A 218 5.53 14.15 13.45
N TRP A 219 5.63 14.39 14.76
CA TRP A 219 6.29 15.57 15.33
C TRP A 219 7.81 15.58 15.06
N LEU A 220 8.51 14.48 15.36
CA LEU A 220 9.96 14.33 15.11
C LEU A 220 10.32 14.52 13.63
N ARG A 221 9.45 14.05 12.72
CA ARG A 221 9.65 14.20 11.27
C ARG A 221 9.60 15.66 10.82
N ARG A 222 8.96 16.57 11.56
CA ARG A 222 8.96 18.01 11.25
C ARG A 222 10.36 18.61 11.38
N SER A 223 11.20 18.06 12.25
CA SER A 223 12.59 18.49 12.37
C SER A 223 13.41 18.01 11.17
N ARG A 224 14.00 18.96 10.42
CA ARG A 224 14.84 18.67 9.24
C ARG A 224 16.06 17.83 9.60
N ILE A 225 16.67 18.10 10.75
CA ILE A 225 17.89 17.41 11.22
C ILE A 225 17.56 15.94 11.53
N ILE A 226 16.50 15.69 12.30
CA ILE A 226 16.15 14.33 12.71
C ILE A 226 15.67 13.51 11.50
N ASN A 227 14.86 14.10 10.62
CA ASN A 227 14.38 13.46 9.39
C ASN A 227 15.50 13.16 8.37
N TYR A 228 16.66 13.83 8.50
CA TYR A 228 17.84 13.52 7.71
C TYR A 228 18.49 12.21 8.15
N PHE A 229 18.68 12.00 9.45
CA PHE A 229 19.33 10.80 10.00
C PHE A 229 18.41 9.59 10.16
N VAL A 230 17.14 9.80 10.55
CA VAL A 230 16.22 8.72 10.91
C VAL A 230 15.20 8.46 9.79
N PRO A 231 15.09 7.21 9.28
CA PRO A 231 14.14 6.85 8.23
C PRO A 231 12.73 6.60 8.80
N PHE A 232 12.00 7.66 9.13
CA PHE A 232 10.67 7.56 9.75
C PHE A 232 9.60 6.81 8.92
N ASN A 233 9.80 6.68 7.61
CA ASN A 233 8.92 5.90 6.73
C ASN A 233 8.94 4.39 7.05
N ASP A 234 9.99 3.90 7.69
CA ASP A 234 10.22 2.48 7.96
C ASP A 234 10.03 2.09 9.43
N THR A 235 9.40 2.95 10.23
CA THR A 235 9.15 2.71 11.66
C THR A 235 8.46 1.37 11.94
N ILE A 236 7.44 1.00 11.16
CA ILE A 236 6.77 -0.30 11.29
C ILE A 236 7.68 -1.46 10.85
N ASN A 237 8.59 -1.27 9.90
CA ASN A 237 9.57 -2.28 9.54
C ASN A 237 10.61 -2.46 10.64
N PHE A 238 11.03 -1.36 11.27
CA PHE A 238 11.92 -1.39 12.43
C PHE A 238 11.25 -2.05 13.65
N HIS A 239 9.97 -1.79 13.93
CA HIS A 239 9.21 -2.51 14.95
C HIS A 239 9.25 -4.04 14.75
N LYS A 240 9.07 -4.50 13.50
CA LYS A 240 9.17 -5.94 13.17
C LYS A 240 10.59 -6.49 13.32
N LEU A 241 11.61 -5.69 13.02
CA LEU A 241 13.00 -6.08 13.20
C LEU A 241 13.34 -6.24 14.69
N VAL A 242 12.95 -5.27 15.52
CA VAL A 242 13.09 -5.34 16.98
C VAL A 242 12.30 -6.53 17.53
N ALA A 243 11.08 -6.78 17.05
CA ALA A 243 10.30 -7.96 17.41
C ALA A 243 11.02 -9.28 17.07
N ALA A 244 11.73 -9.37 15.96
CA ALA A 244 12.57 -10.53 15.66
C ALA A 244 13.74 -10.65 16.66
N GLY A 245 14.36 -9.53 17.04
CA GLY A 245 15.36 -9.49 18.12
C GLY A 245 14.81 -9.95 19.48
N ILE A 246 13.56 -9.61 19.80
CA ILE A 246 12.85 -10.09 21.00
C ILE A 246 12.72 -11.61 20.97
N VAL A 247 12.31 -12.20 19.84
CA VAL A 247 12.20 -13.66 19.71
C VAL A 247 13.55 -14.35 19.92
N ILE A 248 14.62 -13.83 19.31
CA ILE A 248 15.98 -14.36 19.51
C ILE A 248 16.38 -14.25 20.98
N GLY A 249 16.15 -13.10 21.61
CA GLY A 249 16.43 -12.86 23.02
C GLY A 249 15.66 -13.80 23.95
N ILE A 250 14.38 -14.09 23.66
CA ILE A 250 13.56 -15.04 24.42
C ILE A 250 14.11 -16.47 24.32
N ILE A 251 14.44 -16.91 23.10
CA ILE A 251 15.00 -18.26 22.88
C ILE A 251 16.32 -18.38 23.65
N LEU A 252 17.19 -17.37 23.57
CA LEU A 252 18.48 -17.41 24.24
C LEU A 252 18.32 -17.34 25.77
N HIS A 253 17.54 -16.39 26.29
CA HIS A 253 17.34 -16.21 27.74
C HIS A 253 16.55 -17.38 28.37
N GLY A 254 15.34 -17.64 27.88
CA GLY A 254 14.47 -18.68 28.42
C GLY A 254 14.99 -20.08 28.14
N GLY A 255 15.54 -20.30 26.94
CA GLY A 255 16.13 -21.59 26.57
C GLY A 255 17.32 -21.95 27.45
N ILE A 256 18.24 -21.02 27.71
CA ILE A 256 19.39 -21.28 28.60
C ILE A 256 18.93 -21.50 30.05
N HIS A 257 17.93 -20.74 30.51
CA HIS A 257 17.38 -20.96 31.85
C HIS A 257 16.84 -22.39 32.02
N LEU A 258 16.00 -22.84 31.09
CA LEU A 258 15.38 -24.17 31.16
C LEU A 258 16.38 -25.31 30.88
N SER A 259 17.28 -25.15 29.91
CA SER A 259 18.16 -26.23 29.45
C SER A 259 19.49 -26.35 30.19
N CYS A 260 19.98 -25.27 30.83
CA CYS A 260 21.29 -25.26 31.46
C CYS A 260 21.28 -24.76 32.90
N ASP A 261 20.72 -23.58 33.17
CA ASP A 261 20.80 -22.97 34.50
C ASP A 261 20.03 -23.76 35.56
N PHE A 262 18.74 -24.05 35.31
CA PHE A 262 17.91 -24.78 36.28
C PHE A 262 18.44 -26.20 36.54
N PRO A 263 18.84 -26.99 35.51
CA PRO A 263 19.49 -28.27 35.74
C PRO A 263 20.79 -28.15 36.55
N ARG A 264 21.63 -27.14 36.28
CA ARG A 264 22.89 -26.95 37.02
C ARG A 264 22.68 -26.59 38.49
N ILE A 265 21.66 -25.79 38.81
CA ILE A 265 21.30 -25.48 40.19
C ILE A 265 20.78 -26.74 40.90
N ALA A 266 19.87 -27.49 40.27
CA ALA A 266 19.26 -28.68 40.85
C ALA A 266 20.27 -29.83 41.06
N MET A 267 21.30 -29.93 40.21
CA MET A 267 22.34 -30.96 40.28
C MET A 267 23.67 -30.45 40.87
N ALA A 268 23.71 -29.23 41.40
CA ALA A 268 24.93 -28.65 41.98
C ALA A 268 25.42 -29.47 43.17
N ASP A 269 26.75 -29.52 43.34
CA ASP A 269 27.34 -30.05 44.57
C ASP A 269 26.87 -29.24 45.78
N LYS A 270 26.46 -29.93 46.85
CA LYS A 270 25.85 -29.29 48.04
C LYS A 270 26.82 -28.34 48.75
N ILE A 271 28.13 -28.60 48.70
CA ILE A 271 29.14 -27.75 49.34
C ILE A 271 29.30 -26.46 48.55
N ILE A 272 29.41 -26.57 47.22
CA ILE A 272 29.53 -25.41 46.32
C ILE A 272 28.26 -24.58 46.37
N PHE A 273 27.09 -25.22 46.28
CA PHE A 273 25.78 -24.55 46.40
C PHE A 273 25.63 -23.84 47.76
N GLY A 274 25.96 -24.54 48.85
CA GLY A 274 25.94 -24.04 50.22
C GLY A 274 26.77 -22.78 50.42
N ARG A 275 27.97 -22.73 49.84
CA ARG A 275 28.89 -21.59 49.96
C ARG A 275 28.51 -20.38 49.09
N THR A 276 27.82 -20.61 47.97
CA THR A 276 27.64 -19.58 46.93
C THR A 276 26.24 -18.96 46.93
N ILE A 277 25.21 -19.75 46.63
CA ILE A 277 23.86 -19.26 46.33
C ILE A 277 22.79 -19.76 47.30
N ALA A 278 23.13 -20.59 48.29
CA ALA A 278 22.16 -21.17 49.22
C ALA A 278 21.32 -20.14 49.98
N ASN A 279 21.88 -18.98 50.34
CA ASN A 279 21.15 -17.89 51.00
C ASN A 279 20.03 -17.29 50.11
N ASP A 280 20.15 -17.42 48.78
CA ASP A 280 19.13 -16.96 47.84
C ASP A 280 17.95 -17.92 47.70
N PHE A 281 18.14 -19.18 48.11
CA PHE A 281 17.13 -20.25 48.07
C PHE A 281 16.70 -20.70 49.48
N GLY A 282 16.88 -19.87 50.51
CA GLY A 282 16.46 -20.20 51.88
C GLY A 282 17.23 -21.37 52.49
N ASN A 283 18.50 -21.54 52.13
CA ASN A 283 19.41 -22.62 52.54
C ASN A 283 18.92 -24.04 52.17
N HIS A 284 17.98 -24.13 51.24
CA HIS A 284 17.48 -25.37 50.67
C HIS A 284 17.85 -25.42 49.19
N GLN A 285 18.36 -26.56 48.71
CA GLN A 285 18.65 -26.76 47.30
C GLN A 285 17.38 -27.23 46.58
N PRO A 286 16.78 -26.40 45.71
CA PRO A 286 15.53 -26.74 45.05
C PRO A 286 15.74 -27.76 43.93
N SER A 287 14.74 -28.61 43.74
CA SER A 287 14.62 -29.48 42.57
C SER A 287 14.29 -28.69 41.30
N TYR A 288 14.53 -29.29 40.14
CA TYR A 288 14.22 -28.65 38.84
C TYR A 288 12.75 -28.20 38.75
N LEU A 289 11.81 -29.04 39.20
CA LEU A 289 10.38 -28.72 39.16
C LEU A 289 10.01 -27.58 40.11
N GLU A 290 10.63 -27.49 41.27
CA GLU A 290 10.44 -26.37 42.20
C GLU A 290 10.95 -25.04 41.61
N ILE A 291 12.10 -25.07 40.91
CA ILE A 291 12.63 -23.89 40.22
C ILE A 291 11.70 -23.48 39.06
N VAL A 292 11.16 -24.44 38.30
CA VAL A 292 10.21 -24.12 37.22
C VAL A 292 8.86 -23.61 37.77
N ALA A 293 8.40 -24.16 38.90
CA ALA A 293 7.17 -23.74 39.58
C ALA A 293 7.31 -22.43 40.36
N SER A 294 8.53 -21.90 40.51
CA SER A 294 8.79 -20.60 41.10
C SER A 294 8.07 -19.46 40.36
N THR A 295 8.04 -18.28 40.99
CA THR A 295 7.43 -17.09 40.37
C THR A 295 8.17 -16.72 39.08
N GLU A 296 9.49 -16.81 39.05
CA GLU A 296 10.35 -16.57 37.89
C GLU A 296 10.02 -17.51 36.73
N GLY A 297 9.96 -18.81 37.01
CA GLY A 297 9.71 -19.84 36.01
C GLY A 297 8.29 -19.75 35.43
N THR A 298 7.28 -19.66 36.30
CA THR A 298 5.87 -19.60 35.89
C THR A 298 5.55 -18.32 35.11
N THR A 299 6.01 -17.15 35.57
CA THR A 299 5.80 -15.88 34.85
C THR A 299 6.56 -15.87 33.53
N GLY A 300 7.77 -16.43 33.47
CA GLY A 300 8.56 -16.57 32.25
C GLY A 300 7.84 -17.42 31.20
N ILE A 301 7.38 -18.62 31.59
CA ILE A 301 6.64 -19.53 30.70
C ILE A 301 5.32 -18.89 30.25
N ALA A 302 4.56 -18.27 31.16
CA ALA A 302 3.33 -17.57 30.82
C ALA A 302 3.57 -16.47 29.77
N MET A 303 4.61 -15.65 29.94
CA MET A 303 4.99 -14.64 28.94
C MET A 303 5.32 -15.28 27.58
N VAL A 304 6.12 -16.34 27.56
CA VAL A 304 6.49 -17.04 26.31
C VAL A 304 5.26 -17.56 25.57
N VAL A 305 4.31 -18.17 26.28
CA VAL A 305 3.05 -18.68 25.68
C VAL A 305 2.22 -17.54 25.08
N LEU A 306 2.03 -16.46 25.85
CA LEU A 306 1.26 -15.29 25.38
C LEU A 306 1.93 -14.63 24.15
N MET A 307 3.25 -14.48 24.17
CA MET A 307 4.01 -13.91 23.06
C MET A 307 4.01 -14.82 21.84
N LEU A 308 4.07 -16.14 22.02
CA LEU A 308 3.97 -17.10 20.93
C LEU A 308 2.64 -16.96 20.18
N ILE A 309 1.52 -16.89 20.91
CA ILE A 309 0.19 -16.67 20.32
C ILE A 309 0.17 -15.36 19.54
N ALA A 310 0.65 -14.26 20.14
CA ALA A 310 0.67 -12.95 19.50
C ALA A 310 1.55 -12.92 18.23
N PHE A 311 2.74 -13.54 18.25
CA PHE A 311 3.63 -13.58 17.08
C PHE A 311 3.08 -14.46 15.95
N LEU A 312 2.48 -15.61 16.26
CA LEU A 312 1.88 -16.50 15.27
C LEU A 312 0.72 -15.79 14.53
N LEU A 313 -0.15 -15.10 15.27
CA LEU A 313 -1.27 -14.36 14.69
C LEU A 313 -0.85 -13.05 13.99
N ALA A 314 0.29 -12.46 14.39
CA ALA A 314 0.87 -11.31 13.69
C ALA A 314 1.60 -11.66 12.38
N SER A 315 1.87 -12.94 12.13
CA SER A 315 2.55 -13.41 10.92
C SER A 315 1.79 -13.07 9.64
N ARG A 316 2.52 -12.88 8.52
CA ARG A 316 1.90 -12.51 7.23
C ARG A 316 0.85 -13.52 6.74
N PRO A 317 1.09 -14.85 6.79
CA PRO A 317 0.10 -15.83 6.35
C PRO A 317 -1.19 -15.73 7.15
N SER A 318 -1.10 -15.64 8.49
CA SER A 318 -2.28 -15.54 9.36
C SER A 318 -3.08 -14.25 9.16
N ARG A 319 -2.39 -13.12 8.96
CA ARG A 319 -3.07 -11.83 8.82
C ARG A 319 -3.63 -11.55 7.41
N ARG A 320 -3.00 -12.04 6.36
CA ARG A 320 -3.29 -11.61 4.96
C ARG A 320 -3.61 -12.74 3.98
N ASN A 321 -3.30 -13.98 4.31
CA ASN A 321 -3.61 -15.10 3.45
C ASN A 321 -4.10 -16.30 4.27
N PRO A 322 -5.23 -16.16 5.00
CA PRO A 322 -5.75 -17.23 5.84
C PRO A 322 -6.10 -18.50 5.04
N GLY A 323 -6.27 -18.38 3.71
CA GLY A 323 -6.48 -19.50 2.79
C GLY A 323 -5.30 -20.48 2.70
N SER A 324 -4.08 -20.08 3.08
CA SER A 324 -2.90 -20.96 3.08
C SER A 324 -2.70 -21.72 4.39
N LEU A 325 -3.57 -21.52 5.39
CA LEU A 325 -3.46 -22.16 6.70
C LEU A 325 -4.36 -23.41 6.80
N PRO A 326 -4.02 -24.37 7.67
CA PRO A 326 -4.89 -25.51 7.96
C PRO A 326 -6.31 -25.08 8.36
N PRO A 327 -7.36 -25.85 8.01
CA PRO A 327 -8.76 -25.46 8.23
C PRO A 327 -9.10 -25.06 9.68
N LEU A 328 -8.50 -25.74 10.67
CA LEU A 328 -8.71 -25.48 12.10
C LEU A 328 -8.17 -24.11 12.54
N VAL A 329 -7.06 -23.66 11.95
CA VAL A 329 -6.42 -22.38 12.29
C VAL A 329 -7.03 -21.22 11.49
N ARG A 330 -7.54 -21.51 10.29
CA ARG A 330 -8.14 -20.50 9.39
C ARG A 330 -9.30 -19.74 10.03
N ARG A 331 -10.08 -20.37 10.92
CA ARG A 331 -11.19 -19.71 11.64
C ARG A 331 -10.71 -18.63 12.61
N PHE A 332 -9.48 -18.72 13.08
CA PHE A 332 -8.85 -17.79 14.02
C PHE A 332 -7.84 -16.86 13.33
N ALA A 333 -7.80 -16.83 12.01
CA ALA A 333 -6.90 -16.02 11.21
C ALA A 333 -7.65 -14.81 10.63
N GLY A 334 -6.98 -13.66 10.53
CA GLY A 334 -7.59 -12.42 10.05
C GLY A 334 -7.07 -11.18 10.76
N PHE A 335 -7.52 -10.00 10.30
CA PHE A 335 -7.09 -8.72 10.87
C PHE A 335 -7.56 -8.54 12.32
N ASN A 336 -8.81 -8.91 12.63
CA ASN A 336 -9.37 -8.80 13.98
C ASN A 336 -8.64 -9.72 14.97
N ALA A 337 -8.37 -10.98 14.58
CA ALA A 337 -7.60 -11.91 15.40
C ALA A 337 -6.18 -11.39 15.68
N PHE A 338 -5.50 -10.84 14.66
CA PHE A 338 -4.24 -10.12 14.84
C PHE A 338 -4.40 -8.97 15.85
N TRP A 339 -5.42 -8.12 15.69
CA TRP A 339 -5.60 -6.94 16.53
C TRP A 339 -5.80 -7.31 18.00
N TYR A 340 -6.72 -8.22 18.31
CA TYR A 340 -6.99 -8.65 19.69
C TYR A 340 -5.80 -9.39 20.32
N SER A 341 -5.21 -10.35 19.60
CA SER A 341 -4.05 -11.08 20.12
C SER A 341 -2.82 -10.19 20.32
N HIS A 342 -2.64 -9.14 19.51
CA HIS A 342 -1.53 -8.23 19.69
C HIS A 342 -1.68 -7.44 21.00
N HIS A 343 -2.90 -7.07 21.43
CA HIS A 343 -3.14 -6.37 22.71
C HIS A 343 -2.81 -7.18 23.95
N VAL A 344 -2.60 -8.50 23.82
CA VAL A 344 -2.05 -9.35 24.89
C VAL A 344 -0.68 -8.84 25.37
N PHE A 345 0.00 -7.98 24.59
CA PHE A 345 1.19 -7.26 25.05
C PHE A 345 0.98 -6.56 26.40
N ILE A 346 -0.23 -6.08 26.72
CA ILE A 346 -0.51 -5.43 28.01
C ILE A 346 -0.25 -6.41 29.16
N ALA A 347 -0.78 -7.63 29.06
CA ALA A 347 -0.55 -8.69 30.04
C ALA A 347 0.94 -9.09 30.09
N VAL A 348 1.60 -9.18 28.93
CA VAL A 348 3.04 -9.49 28.86
C VAL A 348 3.89 -8.44 29.58
N TYR A 349 3.57 -7.14 29.47
CA TYR A 349 4.31 -6.09 30.19
C TYR A 349 4.08 -6.12 31.69
N VAL A 350 2.85 -6.42 32.14
CA VAL A 350 2.55 -6.62 33.57
C VAL A 350 3.37 -7.81 34.10
N LEU A 351 3.34 -8.94 33.39
CA LEU A 351 4.14 -10.12 33.74
C LEU A 351 5.64 -9.86 33.67
N LEU A 352 6.12 -9.03 32.75
CA LEU A 352 7.54 -8.66 32.65
C LEU A 352 7.99 -7.90 33.91
N ILE A 353 7.17 -6.97 34.41
CA ILE A 353 7.46 -6.27 35.67
C ILE A 353 7.47 -7.27 36.82
N VAL A 354 6.43 -8.09 36.97
CA VAL A 354 6.36 -9.11 38.03
C VAL A 354 7.58 -10.04 37.97
N HIS A 355 7.88 -10.62 36.81
CA HIS A 355 9.04 -11.48 36.58
C HIS A 355 10.36 -10.81 36.98
N SER A 356 10.49 -9.50 36.76
CA SER A 356 11.70 -8.75 37.12
C SER A 356 11.77 -8.32 38.59
N MET A 357 10.66 -8.34 39.33
CA MET A 357 10.61 -7.94 40.74
C MET A 357 10.92 -9.07 41.70
N PHE A 358 10.58 -10.30 41.31
CA PHE A 358 10.88 -11.53 42.06
C PHE A 358 12.05 -12.23 41.36
N LEU A 359 13.29 -11.74 41.52
CA LEU A 359 14.48 -12.39 40.94
C LEU A 359 15.28 -13.09 42.04
N PHE A 360 15.67 -14.35 41.82
CA PHE A 360 16.50 -15.12 42.74
C PHE A 360 17.79 -14.42 43.18
N LEU A 361 18.57 -13.90 42.22
CA LEU A 361 19.95 -13.46 42.45
C LEU A 361 20.10 -11.97 42.78
N ALA A 362 19.04 -11.17 42.58
CA ALA A 362 19.10 -9.71 42.73
C ALA A 362 17.96 -9.26 43.64
N LYS A 363 18.26 -9.04 44.92
CA LYS A 363 17.27 -8.72 45.95
C LYS A 363 17.02 -7.20 46.05
N ASP A 364 18.07 -6.41 45.85
CA ASP A 364 18.01 -4.96 45.92
C ASP A 364 17.23 -4.35 44.74
N VAL A 365 16.38 -3.38 45.04
CA VAL A 365 15.52 -2.71 44.05
C VAL A 365 16.35 -1.91 43.02
N THR A 366 17.53 -1.43 43.42
CA THR A 366 18.47 -0.71 42.57
C THR A 366 19.14 -1.60 41.53
N GLU A 367 19.26 -2.90 41.80
CA GLU A 367 19.83 -3.88 40.85
C GLU A 367 18.78 -4.38 39.85
N LYS A 368 17.50 -4.21 40.16
CA LYS A 368 16.35 -4.60 39.31
C LYS A 368 16.13 -3.57 38.20
N THR A 369 16.98 -3.57 37.18
CA THR A 369 16.98 -2.52 36.15
C THR A 369 15.81 -2.56 35.16
N THR A 370 15.00 -3.62 35.10
CA THR A 370 13.94 -3.78 34.07
C THR A 370 12.95 -2.62 34.06
N TRP A 371 12.48 -2.18 35.23
CA TRP A 371 11.52 -1.07 35.33
C TRP A 371 12.13 0.23 34.79
N MET A 372 13.44 0.44 34.96
CA MET A 372 14.16 1.63 34.47
C MET A 372 14.15 1.68 32.93
N TYR A 373 14.33 0.54 32.27
CA TYR A 373 14.27 0.45 30.81
C TYR A 373 12.88 0.73 30.26
N VAL A 374 11.83 0.17 30.89
CA VAL A 374 10.47 0.22 30.33
C VAL A 374 9.66 1.43 30.80
N ALA A 375 10.00 2.08 31.93
CA ALA A 375 9.22 3.17 32.49
C ALA A 375 9.02 4.33 31.49
N ILE A 376 10.11 4.86 30.93
CA ILE A 376 10.03 6.00 30.00
C ILE A 376 9.25 5.63 28.73
N PRO A 377 9.58 4.55 27.99
CA PRO A 377 8.83 4.19 26.78
C PRO A 377 7.34 3.89 27.04
N VAL A 378 7.01 3.24 28.17
CA VAL A 378 5.61 2.97 28.54
C VAL A 378 4.87 4.28 28.84
N LEU A 379 5.47 5.19 29.61
CA LEU A 379 4.87 6.51 29.87
C LEU A 379 4.66 7.31 28.58
N VAL A 380 5.64 7.29 27.68
CA VAL A 380 5.55 7.93 26.36
C VAL A 380 4.42 7.33 25.53
N TYR A 381 4.30 5.99 25.52
CA TYR A 381 3.22 5.28 24.83
C TYR A 381 1.85 5.62 25.44
N LEU A 382 1.71 5.60 26.76
CA LEU A 382 0.46 5.94 27.45
C LEU A 382 0.05 7.39 27.20
N GLY A 383 1.00 8.31 27.26
CA GLY A 383 0.78 9.72 26.92
C GLY A 383 0.33 9.90 25.47
N GLU A 384 0.93 9.17 24.53
CA GLU A 384 0.53 9.17 23.12
C GLU A 384 -0.90 8.64 22.92
N ARG A 385 -1.28 7.58 23.66
CA ARG A 385 -2.66 7.05 23.64
C ARG A 385 -3.67 8.03 24.23
N MET A 386 -3.34 8.65 25.36
CA MET A 386 -4.20 9.65 25.99
C MET A 386 -4.41 10.86 25.07
N PHE A 387 -3.33 11.35 24.44
CA PHE A 387 -3.41 12.46 23.49
C PHE A 387 -4.33 12.16 22.29
N ARG A 388 -4.29 10.93 21.75
CA ARG A 388 -5.20 10.51 20.67
C ARG A 388 -6.67 10.55 21.10
N ILE A 389 -6.97 10.04 22.28
CA ILE A 389 -8.33 10.00 22.81
C ILE A 389 -8.85 11.42 22.98
N ILE A 390 -8.09 12.30 23.65
CA ILE A 390 -8.46 13.71 23.83
C ILE A 390 -8.67 14.39 22.48
N ARG A 391 -7.74 14.22 21.53
CA ARG A 391 -7.86 14.80 20.19
C ARG A 391 -9.10 14.32 19.44
N SER A 392 -9.41 13.03 19.51
CA SER A 392 -10.60 12.46 18.87
C SER A 392 -11.92 12.96 19.47
N MET A 393 -11.91 13.38 20.74
CA MET A 393 -13.08 13.99 21.40
C MET A 393 -13.24 15.47 21.02
N VAL A 394 -12.12 16.18 20.79
CA VAL A 394 -12.13 17.60 20.41
C VAL A 394 -12.45 17.79 18.93
N TYR A 395 -11.96 16.91 18.06
CA TYR A 395 -12.20 17.01 16.62
C TYR A 395 -13.54 16.36 16.23
N ASP A 396 -14.61 17.14 16.30
CA ASP A 396 -15.93 16.75 15.79
C ASP A 396 -15.96 16.91 14.25
N GLY A 397 -15.86 15.79 13.54
CA GLY A 397 -15.86 15.74 12.07
C GLY A 397 -17.26 15.68 11.50
N LYS A 398 -18.02 16.79 11.54
CA LYS A 398 -19.35 16.84 10.95
C LYS A 398 -19.28 16.63 9.45
N ILE A 399 -20.12 15.75 8.93
CA ILE A 399 -20.17 15.46 7.49
C ILE A 399 -20.94 16.59 6.81
N LEU A 400 -20.28 17.23 5.85
CA LEU A 400 -20.84 18.30 5.04
C LEU A 400 -21.56 17.76 3.80
N ASP A 401 -20.98 16.73 3.19
CA ASP A 401 -21.44 16.15 1.94
C ASP A 401 -20.92 14.71 1.82
N ALA A 402 -21.74 13.82 1.28
CA ALA A 402 -21.42 12.41 1.10
C ALA A 402 -21.95 11.95 -0.26
N THR A 403 -21.06 11.47 -1.12
CA THR A 403 -21.41 11.01 -2.47
C THR A 403 -20.94 9.59 -2.73
N THR A 404 -21.80 8.82 -3.39
CA THR A 404 -21.54 7.45 -3.83
C THR A 404 -21.04 7.42 -5.27
N TYR A 405 -20.03 6.60 -5.53
CA TYR A 405 -19.49 6.35 -6.86
C TYR A 405 -19.52 4.85 -7.20
N PRO A 406 -19.58 4.49 -8.50
CA PRO A 406 -19.47 3.10 -8.94
C PRO A 406 -18.19 2.42 -8.45
N GLY A 407 -18.29 1.13 -8.15
CA GLY A 407 -17.18 0.37 -7.55
C GLY A 407 -17.16 0.40 -6.02
N LYS A 408 -18.30 0.70 -5.39
CA LYS A 408 -18.50 0.82 -3.94
C LYS A 408 -17.53 1.79 -3.27
N ILE A 409 -17.50 3.02 -3.79
CA ILE A 409 -16.66 4.10 -3.27
C ILE A 409 -17.55 5.22 -2.71
N HIS A 410 -17.24 5.68 -1.50
CA HIS A 410 -17.86 6.86 -0.88
C HIS A 410 -16.85 7.99 -0.82
N ALA A 411 -17.19 9.18 -1.33
CA ALA A 411 -16.44 10.39 -1.04
C ALA A 411 -17.15 11.16 0.06
N LEU A 412 -16.44 11.39 1.16
CA LEU A 412 -16.95 12.08 2.33
C LEU A 412 -16.23 13.41 2.47
N LYS A 413 -16.99 14.51 2.48
CA LYS A 413 -16.49 15.83 2.85
C LYS A 413 -16.95 16.13 4.27
N MET A 414 -16.02 16.60 5.09
CA MET A 414 -16.23 16.86 6.50
C MET A 414 -15.66 18.23 6.88
N THR A 415 -16.18 18.80 7.95
CA THR A 415 -15.68 20.08 8.50
C THR A 415 -14.22 19.94 8.91
N LYS A 416 -13.40 20.92 8.54
CA LYS A 416 -12.02 21.01 9.01
C LYS A 416 -12.01 21.56 10.44
N PRO A 417 -11.55 20.81 11.45
CA PRO A 417 -11.52 21.30 12.82
C PRO A 417 -10.63 22.54 12.96
N THR A 418 -10.98 23.45 13.88
CA THR A 418 -10.18 24.65 14.15
C THR A 418 -8.78 24.27 14.62
N GLY A 419 -7.75 24.83 13.98
CA GLY A 419 -6.35 24.49 14.27
C GLY A 419 -5.85 23.19 13.63
N PHE A 420 -6.67 22.51 12.82
CA PHE A 420 -6.25 21.31 12.09
C PHE A 420 -5.31 21.65 10.93
N GLN A 421 -4.00 21.61 11.19
CA GLN A 421 -2.95 21.85 10.20
C GLN A 421 -2.35 20.53 9.69
N TYR A 422 -2.38 20.33 8.38
CA TYR A 422 -1.82 19.15 7.71
C TYR A 422 -1.09 19.53 6.42
N GLN A 423 -0.31 18.60 5.86
CA GLN A 423 0.36 18.74 4.57
C GLN A 423 -0.22 17.75 3.57
N SER A 424 -0.07 18.05 2.28
CA SER A 424 -0.59 17.20 1.21
C SER A 424 0.00 15.79 1.25
N GLY A 425 -0.87 14.80 1.00
CA GLY A 425 -0.52 13.39 1.07
C GLY A 425 -0.50 12.78 2.48
N MET A 426 -0.79 13.53 3.54
CA MET A 426 -1.04 12.97 4.88
C MET A 426 -2.33 12.13 4.93
N TYR A 427 -2.48 11.35 5.98
CA TYR A 427 -3.68 10.52 6.22
C TYR A 427 -4.23 10.71 7.63
N VAL A 428 -5.47 10.29 7.83
CA VAL A 428 -6.18 10.32 9.12
C VAL A 428 -6.73 8.95 9.44
N PHE A 429 -6.98 8.67 10.72
CA PHE A 429 -7.79 7.55 11.15
C PHE A 429 -9.23 7.99 11.29
N VAL A 430 -10.14 7.14 10.82
CA VAL A 430 -11.57 7.38 10.78
C VAL A 430 -12.25 6.28 11.57
N GLN A 431 -13.23 6.69 12.38
CA GLN A 431 -14.09 5.80 13.13
C GLN A 431 -15.54 6.14 12.82
N CYS A 432 -16.37 5.12 12.56
CA CYS A 432 -17.82 5.25 12.47
C CYS A 432 -18.46 4.57 13.68
N SER A 433 -19.07 5.36 14.58
CA SER A 433 -19.58 4.85 15.86
C SER A 433 -20.78 3.92 15.74
N GLN A 434 -21.53 4.01 14.62
CA GLN A 434 -22.67 3.14 14.33
C GLN A 434 -22.22 1.73 13.92
N VAL A 435 -21.04 1.60 13.31
CA VAL A 435 -20.46 0.30 12.93
C VAL A 435 -19.62 -0.28 14.07
N SER A 436 -18.69 0.51 14.62
CA SER A 436 -17.84 0.07 15.71
C SER A 436 -17.33 1.22 16.59
N LYS A 437 -17.42 1.03 17.91
CA LYS A 437 -16.93 1.98 18.91
C LYS A 437 -15.41 1.93 19.13
N PHE A 438 -14.70 0.95 18.58
CA PHE A 438 -13.28 0.73 18.86
C PHE A 438 -12.40 0.60 17.62
N GLU A 439 -12.99 0.38 16.43
CA GLU A 439 -12.23 0.20 15.20
C GLU A 439 -11.92 1.53 14.52
N TRP A 440 -10.62 1.75 14.30
CA TRP A 440 -10.08 2.94 13.64
C TRP A 440 -9.35 2.54 12.36
N HIS A 441 -9.76 3.12 11.22
CA HIS A 441 -9.22 2.76 9.91
C HIS A 441 -8.52 3.95 9.24
N PRO A 442 -7.34 3.74 8.64
CA PRO A 442 -6.56 4.82 8.03
C PRO A 442 -7.04 5.16 6.61
N PHE A 443 -7.23 6.45 6.34
CA PHE A 443 -7.61 6.98 5.03
C PHE A 443 -6.78 8.21 4.67
N SER A 444 -6.29 8.25 3.43
CA SER A 444 -5.57 9.39 2.89
C SER A 444 -6.50 10.59 2.75
N LEU A 445 -6.01 11.77 3.11
CA LEU A 445 -6.71 13.02 2.84
C LEU A 445 -6.61 13.31 1.34
N THR A 446 -7.74 13.61 0.70
CA THR A 446 -7.81 13.98 -0.72
C THR A 446 -7.97 15.49 -0.94
N SER A 447 -8.31 16.24 0.11
CA SER A 447 -8.33 17.71 0.11
C SER A 447 -6.91 18.29 0.11
N SER A 448 -6.75 19.50 -0.42
CA SER A 448 -5.50 20.27 -0.27
C SER A 448 -5.46 20.92 1.11
N PRO A 449 -4.28 21.09 1.74
CA PRO A 449 -4.10 21.84 2.98
C PRO A 449 -4.79 23.21 3.01
N GLY A 450 -4.90 23.87 1.85
CA GLY A 450 -5.56 25.16 1.70
C GLY A 450 -7.09 25.11 1.61
N ASP A 451 -7.71 23.93 1.53
CA ASP A 451 -9.17 23.78 1.50
C ASP A 451 -9.78 24.02 2.91
N ASP A 452 -11.00 24.57 2.95
CA ASP A 452 -11.78 24.83 4.18
C ASP A 452 -12.49 23.57 4.73
N HIS A 453 -12.42 22.47 3.99
CA HIS A 453 -12.99 21.18 4.35
C HIS A 453 -11.92 20.09 4.28
N LEU A 454 -12.18 18.97 4.95
CA LEU A 454 -11.42 17.74 4.76
C LEU A 454 -12.22 16.83 3.85
N SER A 455 -11.54 16.13 2.95
CA SER A 455 -12.18 15.08 2.14
C SER A 455 -11.40 13.77 2.20
N ILE A 456 -12.14 12.67 2.23
CA ILE A 456 -11.61 11.31 2.15
C ILE A 456 -12.43 10.50 1.15
N HIS A 457 -11.79 9.49 0.55
CA HIS A 457 -12.44 8.54 -0.34
C HIS A 457 -12.30 7.14 0.24
N LEU A 458 -13.43 6.54 0.63
CA LEU A 458 -13.55 5.20 1.17
C LEU A 458 -13.89 4.22 0.05
N ARG A 459 -13.21 3.07 0.00
CA ARG A 459 -13.62 1.94 -0.84
C ARG A 459 -13.97 0.75 0.05
N SER A 460 -15.10 0.12 -0.24
CA SER A 460 -15.56 -1.15 0.35
C SER A 460 -14.62 -2.29 -0.07
N LEU A 461 -13.81 -2.80 0.86
CA LEU A 461 -12.79 -3.84 0.63
C LEU A 461 -12.79 -4.93 1.72
N GLY A 462 -13.74 -4.94 2.64
CA GLY A 462 -13.78 -5.85 3.77
C GLY A 462 -14.77 -5.42 4.84
N ASP A 463 -14.93 -6.27 5.86
CA ASP A 463 -16.05 -6.27 6.80
C ASP A 463 -16.43 -4.87 7.31
N TRP A 464 -15.50 -4.14 7.94
CA TRP A 464 -15.80 -2.79 8.47
C TRP A 464 -16.18 -1.80 7.36
N SER A 465 -15.44 -1.78 6.26
CA SER A 465 -15.69 -0.82 5.16
C SER A 465 -16.98 -1.11 4.40
N ASP A 466 -17.42 -2.37 4.40
CA ASP A 466 -18.67 -2.80 3.76
C ASP A 466 -19.86 -2.36 4.61
N HIS A 467 -19.81 -2.56 5.93
CA HIS A 467 -20.85 -2.04 6.84
C HIS A 467 -20.92 -0.51 6.83
N VAL A 468 -19.77 0.17 6.79
CA VAL A 468 -19.75 1.63 6.62
C VAL A 468 -20.37 2.01 5.28
N TYR A 469 -20.09 1.26 4.21
CA TYR A 469 -20.69 1.52 2.91
C TYR A 469 -22.22 1.42 2.97
N ASP A 470 -22.74 0.35 3.56
CA ASP A 470 -24.19 0.08 3.65
C ASP A 470 -24.90 1.14 4.49
N VAL A 471 -24.35 1.49 5.66
CA VAL A 471 -24.93 2.52 6.55
C VAL A 471 -25.00 3.89 5.87
N PHE A 472 -23.95 4.31 5.15
CA PHE A 472 -23.99 5.55 4.38
C PHE A 472 -24.92 5.46 3.17
N HIS A 473 -24.97 4.31 2.50
CA HIS A 473 -25.82 4.11 1.35
C HIS A 473 -27.30 4.19 1.73
N GLU A 474 -27.71 3.54 2.81
CA GLU A 474 -29.08 3.61 3.35
C GLU A 474 -29.44 5.03 3.82
N ALA A 475 -28.52 5.72 4.50
CA ALA A 475 -28.75 7.09 4.96
C ALA A 475 -28.96 8.09 3.80
N LEU A 476 -28.23 7.90 2.69
CA LEU A 476 -28.35 8.70 1.48
C LEU A 476 -29.65 8.39 0.71
N LEU A 477 -30.05 7.12 0.61
CA LEU A 477 -31.30 6.71 -0.04
C LEU A 477 -32.54 7.21 0.72
N SER A 478 -32.50 7.15 2.05
CA SER A 478 -33.60 7.61 2.91
C SER A 478 -33.71 9.13 3.01
N SER A 479 -32.83 9.90 2.35
CA SER A 479 -32.72 11.37 2.49
C SER A 479 -32.74 11.82 3.95
N SER A 480 -32.16 11.00 4.83
CA SER A 480 -32.17 11.24 6.27
C SER A 480 -31.33 12.49 6.57
N SER A 481 -31.89 13.39 7.39
CA SER A 481 -31.16 14.59 7.84
C SER A 481 -29.98 14.27 8.75
N ASN A 482 -29.93 13.03 9.29
CA ASN A 482 -28.93 12.58 10.24
C ASN A 482 -27.96 11.60 9.59
N LEU A 483 -26.94 12.12 8.92
CA LEU A 483 -25.82 11.31 8.43
C LEU A 483 -25.07 10.63 9.60
N PRO A 484 -24.49 9.44 9.37
CA PRO A 484 -23.72 8.71 10.38
C PRO A 484 -22.58 9.56 10.95
N LYS A 485 -22.41 9.53 12.28
CA LYS A 485 -21.33 10.28 12.92
C LYS A 485 -19.97 9.62 12.66
N ILE A 486 -19.03 10.45 12.20
CA ILE A 486 -17.62 10.07 12.00
C ILE A 486 -16.72 10.84 12.96
N SER A 487 -15.82 10.11 13.62
CA SER A 487 -14.72 10.68 14.41
C SER A 487 -13.40 10.57 13.66
N ILE A 488 -12.53 11.57 13.82
CA ILE A 488 -11.26 11.67 13.09
C ILE A 488 -10.10 11.76 14.08
N ASP A 489 -9.05 10.97 13.85
CA ASP A 489 -7.78 11.03 14.58
C ASP A 489 -6.62 11.29 13.60
N GLY A 490 -5.93 12.42 13.74
CA GLY A 490 -4.83 12.80 12.86
C GLY A 490 -4.52 14.29 12.91
N PRO A 491 -3.74 14.83 11.96
CA PRO A 491 -3.19 14.14 10.78
C PRO A 491 -1.89 13.37 11.08
N TYR A 492 -1.61 12.35 10.27
CA TYR A 492 -0.40 11.53 10.36
C TYR A 492 0.45 11.61 9.09
N CYS A 493 1.78 11.64 9.29
CA CYS A 493 2.72 11.71 8.17
C CYS A 493 2.77 10.41 7.35
N ALA A 494 2.97 10.56 6.04
CA ALA A 494 3.12 9.46 5.10
C ALA A 494 4.33 9.65 4.17
N ALA A 495 4.76 8.56 3.52
CA ALA A 495 5.86 8.59 2.56
C ALA A 495 5.58 9.51 1.36
N SER A 496 4.31 9.71 1.01
CA SER A 496 3.82 10.63 -0.03
C SER A 496 4.31 12.07 0.14
N GLN A 497 4.60 12.53 1.36
CA GLN A 497 5.08 13.90 1.63
C GLN A 497 6.52 14.16 1.20
N ASP A 498 7.31 13.11 0.94
CA ASP A 498 8.70 13.26 0.50
C ASP A 498 8.80 13.81 -0.93
N HIS A 499 7.68 14.06 -1.62
CA HIS A 499 7.63 14.74 -2.93
C HIS A 499 8.28 16.12 -2.87
N SER A 500 8.14 16.84 -1.76
CA SER A 500 8.72 18.16 -1.51
C SER A 500 10.26 18.20 -1.52
N LYS A 501 10.93 17.05 -1.51
CA LYS A 501 12.41 16.96 -1.45
C LYS A 501 13.07 16.91 -2.84
N TYR A 502 12.29 16.90 -3.91
CA TYR A 502 12.80 16.70 -5.27
C TYR A 502 12.27 17.76 -6.23
N GLU A 503 13.12 18.13 -7.19
CA GLU A 503 12.75 19.06 -8.25
C GLU A 503 11.88 18.39 -9.34
N ASN A 504 12.12 17.11 -9.61
CA ASN A 504 11.28 16.33 -10.52
C ASN A 504 10.69 15.15 -9.75
N ILE A 505 9.37 14.95 -9.84
CA ILE A 505 8.69 13.85 -9.15
C ILE A 505 7.98 12.92 -10.12
N LEU A 506 8.03 11.63 -9.81
CA LEU A 506 7.28 10.58 -10.48
C LEU A 506 6.35 9.91 -9.47
N LEU A 507 5.06 10.20 -9.57
CA LEU A 507 4.01 9.69 -8.72
C LEU A 507 3.31 8.52 -9.42
N ILE A 508 3.38 7.32 -8.84
CA ILE A 508 2.75 6.12 -9.40
C ILE A 508 1.64 5.65 -8.46
N GLY A 509 0.39 5.88 -8.86
CA GLY A 509 -0.81 5.46 -8.15
C GLY A 509 -1.41 4.19 -8.72
N LEU A 510 -1.76 3.22 -7.86
CA LEU A 510 -2.40 1.97 -8.26
C LEU A 510 -3.83 1.87 -7.69
N GLY A 511 -4.84 1.84 -8.57
CA GLY A 511 -6.25 1.78 -8.20
C GLY A 511 -6.71 2.91 -7.28
N ILE A 512 -7.51 2.61 -6.26
CA ILE A 512 -7.93 3.57 -5.21
C ILE A 512 -6.75 4.20 -4.46
N ARG A 513 -5.59 3.56 -4.52
CA ARG A 513 -4.42 3.97 -3.75
C ARG A 513 -3.62 5.10 -4.42
N ALA A 514 -4.20 5.70 -5.47
CA ALA A 514 -3.82 7.01 -5.99
C ALA A 514 -4.33 8.20 -5.15
N THR A 515 -5.26 7.96 -4.22
CA THR A 515 -5.86 8.97 -3.31
C THR A 515 -4.88 9.96 -2.67
N PRO A 516 -3.72 9.57 -2.09
CA PRO A 516 -2.82 10.55 -1.48
C PRO A 516 -2.22 11.52 -2.50
N PHE A 517 -2.07 11.10 -3.76
CA PHE A 517 -1.52 11.95 -4.82
C PHE A 517 -2.50 13.02 -5.27
N ILE A 518 -3.78 12.86 -5.01
CA ILE A 518 -4.81 13.86 -5.32
C ILE A 518 -4.56 15.13 -4.52
N SER A 519 -4.38 14.96 -3.20
CA SER A 519 -4.06 16.05 -2.31
C SER A 519 -2.76 16.73 -2.74
N VAL A 520 -1.74 15.95 -3.12
CA VAL A 520 -0.44 16.47 -3.61
C VAL A 520 -0.60 17.26 -4.92
N LEU A 521 -1.27 16.70 -5.92
CA LEU A 521 -1.47 17.35 -7.22
C LEU A 521 -2.30 18.63 -7.09
N LYS A 522 -3.37 18.60 -6.28
CA LYS A 522 -4.20 19.77 -6.02
C LYS A 522 -3.43 20.86 -5.28
N ASP A 523 -2.60 20.49 -4.30
CA ASP A 523 -1.74 21.42 -3.57
C ASP A 523 -0.72 22.10 -4.49
N ILE A 524 -0.03 21.32 -5.34
CA ILE A 524 0.88 21.85 -6.36
C ILE A 524 0.12 22.78 -7.31
N ALA A 525 -1.02 22.36 -7.86
CA ALA A 525 -1.78 23.15 -8.81
C ALA A 525 -2.30 24.48 -8.22
N ASN A 526 -2.72 24.47 -6.95
CA ASN A 526 -3.13 25.67 -6.23
C ASN A 526 -1.97 26.65 -6.04
N ASP A 527 -0.78 26.16 -5.70
CA ASP A 527 0.42 26.97 -5.55
C ASP A 527 0.84 27.62 -6.88
N LEU A 528 0.76 26.87 -7.99
CA LEU A 528 1.05 27.37 -9.33
C LEU A 528 0.05 28.45 -9.74
N HIS A 529 -1.25 28.27 -9.45
CA HIS A 529 -2.30 29.20 -9.82
C HIS A 529 -2.20 30.54 -9.06
N LYS A 530 -1.88 30.51 -7.77
CA LYS A 530 -1.78 31.71 -6.92
C LYS A 530 -0.60 32.62 -7.29
N GLY A 531 0.27 32.22 -8.24
CA GLY A 531 1.44 32.99 -8.65
C GLY A 531 2.42 33.25 -7.51
N ASN A 532 2.32 32.47 -6.42
CA ASN A 532 3.06 32.71 -5.20
C ASN A 532 4.49 32.24 -5.40
N ASN A 533 5.33 33.14 -5.91
CA ASN A 533 6.78 32.91 -6.08
C ASN A 533 7.49 32.53 -4.77
N SER A 534 6.84 32.69 -3.61
CA SER A 534 7.35 32.23 -2.32
C SER A 534 7.53 30.70 -2.23
N ASN A 535 6.79 29.91 -3.02
CA ASN A 535 6.91 28.43 -3.06
C ASN A 535 7.66 27.88 -4.30
N ARG A 536 8.17 28.74 -5.21
CA ARG A 536 9.33 28.34 -6.03
C ARG A 536 10.53 27.93 -5.15
N ALA A 537 10.49 28.24 -3.85
CA ALA A 537 11.42 27.76 -2.83
C ALA A 537 11.46 26.22 -2.64
N ASN A 538 10.46 25.44 -3.11
CA ASN A 538 10.54 23.97 -3.10
C ASN A 538 11.23 23.38 -4.35
N GLY A 539 11.57 24.19 -5.35
CA GLY A 539 12.34 23.76 -6.52
C GLY A 539 11.62 22.78 -7.47
N LEU A 540 10.32 22.51 -7.29
CA LEU A 540 9.59 21.58 -8.17
C LEU A 540 9.48 22.16 -9.59
N ARG A 541 10.15 21.51 -10.54
CA ARG A 541 10.16 21.80 -11.97
C ARG A 541 9.10 21.01 -12.73
N LYS A 542 8.91 19.74 -12.37
CA LYS A 542 8.02 18.83 -13.11
C LYS A 542 7.43 17.72 -12.24
N ALA A 543 6.14 17.46 -12.43
CA ALA A 543 5.43 16.37 -11.79
C ALA A 543 4.82 15.42 -12.83
N TYR A 544 5.21 14.15 -12.78
CA TYR A 544 4.65 13.09 -13.62
C TYR A 544 3.75 12.21 -12.77
N PHE A 545 2.46 12.14 -13.10
CA PHE A 545 1.50 11.31 -12.39
C PHE A 545 1.01 10.18 -13.28
N TYR A 546 1.38 8.95 -12.94
CA TYR A 546 0.94 7.73 -13.60
C TYR A 546 -0.11 7.05 -12.74
N TRP A 547 -1.35 7.03 -13.21
CA TRP A 547 -2.43 6.30 -12.56
C TRP A 547 -2.75 5.02 -13.31
N VAL A 548 -2.61 3.89 -12.62
CA VAL A 548 -2.87 2.57 -13.19
C VAL A 548 -4.03 1.93 -12.44
N THR A 549 -5.13 1.65 -13.15
CA THR A 549 -6.30 0.96 -12.60
C THR A 549 -6.69 -0.22 -13.47
N ARG A 550 -7.42 -1.18 -12.89
CA ARG A 550 -8.00 -2.33 -13.61
C ARG A 550 -9.48 -2.12 -13.90
N GLU A 551 -10.13 -1.25 -13.14
CA GLU A 551 -11.57 -1.01 -13.24
C GLU A 551 -11.82 0.39 -13.80
N GLN A 552 -12.93 0.53 -14.53
CA GLN A 552 -13.39 1.81 -15.07
C GLN A 552 -13.97 2.72 -13.97
N GLY A 553 -14.75 2.16 -13.02
CA GLY A 553 -15.44 2.92 -11.97
C GLY A 553 -14.57 3.94 -11.22
N PRO A 554 -13.31 3.62 -10.86
CA PRO A 554 -12.41 4.59 -10.26
C PRO A 554 -12.25 5.91 -11.04
N PHE A 555 -12.29 5.89 -12.37
CA PHE A 555 -12.14 7.11 -13.16
C PHE A 555 -13.24 8.14 -12.88
N GLU A 556 -14.44 7.71 -12.49
CA GLU A 556 -15.55 8.63 -12.26
C GLU A 556 -15.36 9.54 -11.06
N TRP A 557 -14.89 8.98 -9.93
CA TRP A 557 -14.68 9.77 -8.73
C TRP A 557 -13.45 10.69 -8.85
N PHE A 558 -12.43 10.26 -9.61
CA PHE A 558 -11.22 11.06 -9.79
C PHE A 558 -11.36 12.10 -10.91
N ARG A 559 -12.36 11.96 -11.80
CA ARG A 559 -12.59 12.83 -12.96
C ARG A 559 -12.63 14.31 -12.58
N ASP A 560 -13.43 14.67 -11.59
CA ASP A 560 -13.64 16.07 -11.25
C ASP A 560 -12.36 16.69 -10.68
N LYS A 561 -11.60 15.90 -9.93
CA LYS A 561 -10.28 16.29 -9.40
C LYS A 561 -9.23 16.42 -10.50
N MET A 562 -9.22 15.53 -11.48
CA MET A 562 -8.33 15.66 -12.65
C MET A 562 -8.66 16.90 -13.47
N LYS A 563 -9.95 17.19 -13.70
CA LYS A 563 -10.38 18.41 -14.40
C LYS A 563 -9.96 19.67 -13.66
N GLU A 564 -10.16 19.70 -12.33
CA GLU A 564 -9.73 20.80 -11.46
C GLU A 564 -8.21 21.02 -11.57
N VAL A 565 -7.40 19.97 -11.42
CA VAL A 565 -5.93 20.05 -11.53
C VAL A 565 -5.48 20.50 -12.92
N SER A 566 -6.04 19.93 -13.99
CA SER A 566 -5.71 20.32 -15.37
C SER A 566 -6.07 21.76 -15.67
N ALA A 567 -7.21 22.26 -15.15
CA ALA A 567 -7.62 23.63 -15.35
C ALA A 567 -6.65 24.62 -14.67
N LEU A 568 -6.21 24.30 -13.45
CA LEU A 568 -5.27 25.11 -12.69
C LEU A 568 -3.85 25.11 -13.29
N ASP A 569 -3.39 23.99 -13.86
CA ASP A 569 -2.05 23.86 -14.47
C ASP A 569 -1.98 24.29 -15.95
N SER A 570 -3.12 24.60 -16.58
CA SER A 570 -3.23 24.90 -18.03
C SER A 570 -2.25 25.96 -18.57
N ARG A 571 -1.76 26.88 -17.72
CA ARG A 571 -0.82 27.94 -18.10
C ARG A 571 0.65 27.54 -18.03
N GLN A 572 1.02 26.60 -17.15
CA GLN A 572 2.42 26.32 -16.82
C GLN A 572 2.85 24.93 -17.27
N GLY A 573 1.90 23.97 -17.35
CA GLY A 573 2.16 22.61 -17.83
C GLY A 573 3.18 21.88 -16.96
N VAL A 574 3.18 22.10 -15.64
CA VAL A 574 4.11 21.46 -14.70
C VAL A 574 3.70 20.00 -14.43
N ILE A 575 2.40 19.71 -14.49
CA ILE A 575 1.80 18.42 -14.14
C ILE A 575 1.45 17.65 -15.42
N GLU A 576 2.14 16.55 -15.66
CA GLU A 576 1.82 15.60 -16.74
C GLU A 576 1.11 14.38 -16.13
N MET A 577 -0.16 14.15 -16.52
CA MET A 577 -0.97 13.03 -16.04
C MET A 577 -1.09 11.94 -17.13
N TYR A 578 -0.94 10.69 -16.73
CA TYR A 578 -1.06 9.51 -17.59
C TYR A 578 -1.99 8.48 -16.93
N ASN A 579 -3.10 8.21 -17.60
CA ASN A 579 -4.08 7.22 -17.16
C ASN A 579 -3.84 5.89 -17.88
N TYR A 580 -3.83 4.79 -17.14
CA TYR A 580 -3.68 3.44 -17.68
C TYR A 580 -4.81 2.54 -17.21
N LEU A 581 -5.53 1.95 -18.16
CA LEU A 581 -6.56 0.95 -17.88
C LEU A 581 -6.06 -0.44 -18.27
N THR A 582 -5.85 -1.27 -17.25
CA THR A 582 -5.20 -2.59 -17.38
C THR A 582 -6.17 -3.74 -17.63
N SER A 583 -7.50 -3.50 -17.62
CA SER A 583 -8.49 -4.49 -18.08
C SER A 583 -8.51 -4.64 -19.60
N VAL A 584 -8.20 -3.57 -20.32
CA VAL A 584 -8.19 -3.53 -21.78
C VAL A 584 -6.85 -4.06 -22.28
N TYR A 585 -6.88 -4.93 -23.30
CA TYR A 585 -5.68 -5.47 -23.91
C TYR A 585 -4.90 -4.39 -24.67
N GLN A 586 -3.64 -4.68 -24.96
CA GLN A 586 -2.73 -3.75 -25.64
C GLN A 586 -3.27 -3.32 -27.01
N GLU A 587 -2.95 -2.09 -27.41
CA GLU A 587 -3.20 -1.58 -28.76
C GLU A 587 -2.71 -2.60 -29.81
N GLY A 588 -3.64 -3.04 -30.67
CA GLY A 588 -3.40 -4.08 -31.67
C GLY A 588 -3.98 -5.46 -31.36
N ASP A 589 -4.48 -5.72 -30.14
CA ASP A 589 -5.31 -6.91 -29.88
C ASP A 589 -6.68 -6.74 -30.56
N LYS A 590 -7.12 -7.75 -31.30
CA LYS A 590 -8.41 -7.76 -32.01
C LYS A 590 -9.59 -7.45 -31.08
N ARG A 591 -9.50 -7.84 -29.80
CA ARG A 591 -10.56 -7.63 -28.79
C ARG A 591 -10.70 -6.18 -28.33
N SER A 592 -9.64 -5.39 -28.43
CA SER A 592 -9.60 -4.00 -27.97
C SER A 592 -9.43 -2.99 -29.11
N MET A 593 -9.28 -3.47 -30.35
CA MET A 593 -9.14 -2.64 -31.55
C MET A 593 -10.34 -1.73 -31.79
N LEU A 594 -11.57 -2.24 -31.64
CA LEU A 594 -12.77 -1.44 -31.88
C LEU A 594 -12.91 -0.32 -30.84
N ILE A 595 -12.79 -0.64 -29.55
CA ILE A 595 -12.88 0.37 -28.48
C ILE A 595 -11.73 1.39 -28.54
N GLY A 596 -10.52 0.96 -28.92
CA GLY A 596 -9.39 1.88 -29.16
C GLY A 596 -9.63 2.80 -30.35
N ALA A 597 -10.24 2.31 -31.42
CA ALA A 597 -10.61 3.16 -32.56
C ALA A 597 -11.70 4.18 -32.19
N VAL A 598 -12.73 3.76 -31.46
CA VAL A 598 -13.78 4.66 -30.95
C VAL A 598 -13.19 5.73 -30.06
N GLN A 599 -12.31 5.35 -29.12
CA GLN A 599 -11.63 6.28 -28.22
C GLN A 599 -10.81 7.31 -28.99
N ALA A 600 -9.98 6.85 -29.94
CA ALA A 600 -9.13 7.73 -30.74
C ALA A 600 -9.97 8.71 -31.58
N LEU A 601 -11.08 8.22 -32.15
CA LEU A 601 -11.99 9.04 -32.94
C LEU A 601 -12.70 10.11 -32.09
N HIS A 602 -13.31 9.67 -30.98
CA HIS A 602 -13.99 10.58 -30.06
C HIS A 602 -13.03 11.62 -29.50
N PHE A 603 -11.82 11.23 -29.11
CA PHE A 603 -10.80 12.14 -28.60
C PHE A 603 -10.37 13.16 -29.67
N ALA A 604 -10.18 12.73 -30.92
CA ALA A 604 -9.82 13.63 -32.02
C ALA A 604 -10.91 14.68 -32.30
N ARG A 605 -12.18 14.34 -32.08
CA ARG A 605 -13.31 15.22 -32.38
C ARG A 605 -13.71 16.12 -31.22
N HIS A 606 -13.80 15.57 -30.01
CA HIS A 606 -14.32 16.25 -28.83
C HIS A 606 -13.22 16.66 -27.84
N GLY A 607 -11.97 16.23 -28.04
CA GLY A 607 -10.84 16.51 -27.14
C GLY A 607 -10.87 15.78 -25.80
N ASN A 608 -11.88 14.92 -25.56
CA ASN A 608 -12.08 14.20 -24.31
C ASN A 608 -12.04 12.69 -24.52
N ASP A 609 -11.51 12.00 -23.52
CA ASP A 609 -11.41 10.55 -23.49
C ASP A 609 -12.75 9.87 -23.15
N ILE A 610 -13.11 8.79 -23.85
CA ILE A 610 -14.39 8.08 -23.61
C ILE A 610 -14.47 7.38 -22.25
N ILE A 611 -13.31 7.00 -21.69
CA ILE A 611 -13.25 6.24 -20.43
C ILE A 611 -13.26 7.19 -19.23
N SER A 612 -12.28 8.09 -19.19
CA SER A 612 -12.12 9.03 -18.07
C SER A 612 -12.99 10.27 -18.18
N LYS A 613 -13.51 10.59 -19.38
CA LYS A 613 -14.24 11.84 -19.68
C LYS A 613 -13.43 13.08 -19.31
N THR A 614 -12.10 13.00 -19.50
CA THR A 614 -11.14 14.09 -19.27
C THR A 614 -10.33 14.37 -20.53
N LEU A 615 -9.58 15.48 -20.53
CA LEU A 615 -8.61 15.84 -21.58
C LEU A 615 -7.39 14.91 -21.60
N VAL A 616 -7.22 14.04 -20.60
CA VAL A 616 -6.12 13.08 -20.50
C VAL A 616 -6.55 11.78 -21.17
N LEU A 617 -5.93 11.44 -22.30
CA LEU A 617 -6.19 10.18 -23.00
C LEU A 617 -5.76 8.98 -22.15
N THR A 618 -6.70 8.06 -21.90
CA THR A 618 -6.43 6.83 -21.17
C THR A 618 -5.74 5.82 -22.07
N GLN A 619 -4.53 5.38 -21.70
CA GLN A 619 -3.80 4.34 -22.41
C GLN A 619 -4.29 2.97 -21.98
N PHE A 620 -4.47 2.08 -22.95
CA PHE A 620 -4.81 0.69 -22.68
C PHE A 620 -3.57 -0.14 -22.41
N SER A 621 -3.75 -1.22 -21.63
CA SER A 621 -2.71 -2.12 -21.13
C SER A 621 -1.82 -1.54 -20.02
N ARG A 622 -0.79 -2.31 -19.65
CA ARG A 622 0.13 -1.95 -18.56
C ARG A 622 1.21 -0.98 -19.07
N PRO A 623 1.63 0.00 -18.25
CA PRO A 623 2.76 0.84 -18.59
C PRO A 623 4.02 0.00 -18.85
N ASN A 624 4.76 0.32 -19.91
CA ASN A 624 6.09 -0.21 -20.11
C ASN A 624 7.09 0.59 -19.26
N TRP A 625 7.23 0.20 -17.99
CA TRP A 625 8.07 0.90 -17.02
C TRP A 625 9.53 1.09 -17.48
N PRO A 626 10.22 0.08 -18.05
CA PRO A 626 11.56 0.29 -18.60
C PRO A 626 11.63 1.43 -19.62
N ARG A 627 10.65 1.50 -20.53
CA ARG A 627 10.57 2.58 -21.51
C ARG A 627 10.29 3.94 -20.88
N VAL A 628 9.38 3.99 -19.90
CA VAL A 628 9.04 5.22 -19.16
C VAL A 628 10.27 5.74 -18.41
N PHE A 629 10.96 4.88 -17.64
CA PHE A 629 12.15 5.27 -16.89
C PHE A 629 13.29 5.72 -17.82
N HIS A 630 13.50 5.01 -18.93
CA HIS A 630 14.51 5.40 -19.93
C HIS A 630 14.19 6.74 -20.58
N GLY A 631 12.91 7.00 -20.88
CA GLY A 631 12.45 8.29 -21.41
C GLY A 631 12.67 9.43 -20.41
N LEU A 632 12.30 9.23 -19.15
CA LEU A 632 12.51 10.21 -18.08
C LEU A 632 14.00 10.47 -17.82
N ALA A 633 14.83 9.43 -17.81
CA ALA A 633 16.28 9.56 -17.65
C ALA A 633 16.93 10.35 -18.79
N ARG A 634 16.43 10.21 -20.02
CA ARG A 634 16.88 11.02 -21.17
C ARG A 634 16.38 12.46 -21.11
N LYS A 635 15.18 12.70 -20.59
CA LYS A 635 14.60 14.05 -20.46
C LYS A 635 15.26 14.87 -19.35
N HIS A 636 15.73 14.21 -18.30
CA HIS A 636 16.29 14.82 -17.09
C HIS A 636 17.73 14.35 -16.82
N VAL A 637 18.63 14.53 -17.80
CA VAL A 637 20.03 14.10 -17.68
C VAL A 637 20.74 14.88 -16.57
N GLY A 638 21.34 14.16 -15.61
CA GLY A 638 22.07 14.76 -14.50
C GLY A 638 21.18 15.27 -13.34
N GLU A 639 19.86 15.20 -13.47
CA GLU A 639 18.92 15.60 -12.42
C GLU A 639 18.43 14.39 -11.60
N ARG A 640 18.04 14.60 -10.34
CA ARG A 640 17.45 13.56 -9.50
C ARG A 640 15.93 13.58 -9.61
N ILE A 641 15.34 12.44 -9.94
CA ILE A 641 13.88 12.26 -9.96
C ILE A 641 13.44 11.53 -8.69
N GLY A 642 12.51 12.11 -7.93
CA GLY A 642 11.88 11.47 -6.79
C GLY A 642 10.75 10.56 -7.22
N GLN A 643 10.97 9.24 -7.19
CA GLN A 643 9.91 8.27 -7.45
C GLN A 643 9.16 7.92 -6.16
N ILE A 644 7.83 8.03 -6.21
CA ILE A 644 6.93 7.71 -5.10
C ILE A 644 5.88 6.75 -5.62
N ILE A 645 5.97 5.51 -5.14
CA ILE A 645 5.03 4.44 -5.48
C ILE A 645 4.21 4.10 -4.26
N TRP A 646 2.91 3.95 -4.47
CA TRP A 646 2.00 3.49 -3.44
C TRP A 646 1.46 2.10 -3.82
N GLU A 647 2.03 1.01 -3.28
CA GLU A 647 1.73 -0.43 -3.59
C GLU A 647 1.24 -1.23 -2.35
N ASP A 648 0.43 -2.30 -2.48
CA ASP A 648 -0.36 -3.02 -1.44
C ASP A 648 0.39 -3.57 -0.21
N SER A 649 1.70 -3.37 -0.15
CA SER A 649 2.41 -3.48 1.11
C SER A 649 2.26 -2.16 1.87
N TRP A 650 2.21 -2.17 3.20
CA TRP A 650 2.38 -0.94 3.98
C TRP A 650 3.82 -0.36 3.86
N LYS A 651 4.42 -0.49 2.68
CA LYS A 651 5.65 0.16 2.24
C LYS A 651 5.22 1.22 1.23
N GLY A 652 5.09 2.46 1.67
CA GLY A 652 5.46 3.56 0.79
C GLY A 652 6.94 3.37 0.48
N SER A 653 7.25 2.69 -0.63
CA SER A 653 8.62 2.53 -1.06
C SER A 653 8.90 3.72 -1.95
N VAL A 654 9.64 4.70 -1.42
CA VAL A 654 10.44 5.57 -2.28
C VAL A 654 11.53 4.67 -2.85
N ILE A 655 11.26 4.07 -4.01
CA ILE A 655 12.32 3.51 -4.83
C ILE A 655 12.97 4.75 -5.44
N LYS A 656 14.20 5.05 -5.03
CA LYS A 656 14.96 6.17 -5.57
C LYS A 656 15.77 5.71 -6.76
#